data_AF-A0A9W5TEB5-F1
#
_entry.id   AF-A0A9W5TEB5-F1
#
_cell.length_a   1.000
_cell.length_b   1.000
_cell.length_c   1.000
_cell.angle_alpha   90.00
_cell.angle_beta   90.00
_cell.angle_gamma   90.00
#
_symmetry.space_group_name_H-M   'P 1'
#
loop_
_entity.id
_entity.type
_entity.pdbx_description
1 polymer ?
#
loop_
_entity_poly.entity_id
_entity_poly.type
_entity_poly.pdbx_seq_one_letter_code
_entity_poly.pdbx_strand_id
1 'polypeptide(L)'
;MEDVETKPRYDLEKFIENPIDFLNENFVDESSIAGIEALIVDVSAEIRNQDRKLMDVVKEKAISGELAHERFEKLQCATNDLIAKMAEIQIPTMRGEQSLKILTADIRALNRAKYNICNTITNLKRILMLSTMLDSLREKAKNRKYEEAAGLAVVVRELYQLVSPLREAPPVVRLLTSCNTMLDDLKQQIAEDIEIMLGLSTTQSSIDTPLELYEVCKCADAIDDTVRKQIAAKYGAHVKQSYENVFTNSFDLRILDNINERFAWLRRTINEFDEKYGTDVPEHWDIQASGALSFFDACRNHVVAALTSSTDTVEANVILNALLRCKEFEQELEYRISNYGGAPHPVDRVALEYPEVVPPPAKIDSESEPRKTLKGTLSRCFENHLGSWVANEEVQLEELYNKIVSSKDDAVIMLVLRSAKELFSAISVRLKAVLAVSCEQTLFEMSMVFRRIIGKYQGHLQERVSKIDKHATLTTLAKQGGYIIATCDYATEMIEHLSDEIVDFIAPAYKAQINFTIEKEKINVTKANIVKRFVDECCRFAPITPNIVAPLKKLEHRVMEVIQITIEHLPAAYLHYMTNKVTRGAMGHLKETIFSLDNANEGYCQQLLLDSYSLQKLLLEGVKALVDPLPLGYIDATTSEMDKLQALLKVLNSPDTSIGVFDALLIENGGCCTREELDQIMVIHRKK
;
A
#
# COMPACT_ATOMS: atom_id res chain seq x y z
N MET A 1 -36.88 32.97 -44.75
CA MET A 1 -37.51 34.31 -44.77
C MET A 1 -38.79 34.19 -43.99
N GLU A 2 -38.94 35.06 -43.00
CA GLU A 2 -40.04 35.08 -42.03
C GLU A 2 -41.36 35.37 -42.75
N ASP A 3 -42.17 34.34 -42.97
CA ASP A 3 -43.60 34.56 -43.16
C ASP A 3 -44.21 34.69 -41.78
N VAL A 4 -44.36 35.95 -41.36
CA VAL A 4 -45.18 36.37 -40.24
C VAL A 4 -46.55 35.74 -40.43
N GLU A 5 -46.87 34.73 -39.61
CA GLU A 5 -48.21 34.17 -39.45
C GLU A 5 -49.16 35.29 -39.05
N THR A 6 -49.74 35.97 -40.05
CA THR A 6 -50.93 36.77 -39.85
C THR A 6 -52.05 35.80 -39.50
N LYS A 7 -52.26 35.60 -38.19
CA LYS A 7 -53.38 34.81 -37.68
C LYS A 7 -54.64 35.19 -38.45
N PRO A 8 -55.35 34.23 -39.07
CA PRO A 8 -56.53 34.52 -39.85
C PRO A 8 -57.55 35.23 -38.94
N ARG A 9 -58.18 36.28 -39.47
CA ARG A 9 -59.08 37.17 -38.72
C ARG A 9 -60.33 36.43 -38.19
N TYR A 10 -60.61 35.25 -38.73
CA TYR A 10 -61.64 34.33 -38.28
C TYR A 10 -61.10 32.91 -38.28
N ASP A 11 -61.36 32.19 -37.20
CA ASP A 11 -60.86 30.84 -36.98
C ASP A 11 -61.74 29.84 -37.75
N LEU A 12 -61.35 29.52 -38.98
CA LEU A 12 -62.10 28.64 -39.89
C LEU A 12 -62.20 27.20 -39.37
N GLU A 13 -61.29 26.78 -38.49
CA GLU A 13 -61.37 25.48 -37.81
C GLU A 13 -62.57 25.43 -36.87
N LYS A 14 -62.85 26.51 -36.12
CA LYS A 14 -64.07 26.63 -35.31
C LYS A 14 -65.34 26.62 -36.16
N PHE A 15 -65.31 27.19 -37.38
CA PHE A 15 -66.45 27.12 -38.29
C PHE A 15 -66.74 25.68 -38.76
N ILE A 16 -65.71 24.88 -39.02
CA ILE A 16 -65.87 23.49 -39.46
C ILE A 16 -66.31 22.60 -38.29
N GLU A 17 -65.78 22.83 -37.08
CA GLU A 17 -66.10 21.99 -35.91
C GLU A 17 -67.47 22.30 -35.30
N ASN A 18 -67.86 23.57 -35.18
CA ASN A 18 -69.16 23.93 -34.61
C ASN A 18 -69.75 25.20 -35.28
N PRO A 19 -70.35 25.05 -36.48
CA PRO A 19 -70.82 26.19 -37.28
C PRO A 19 -71.94 26.98 -36.58
N ILE A 20 -72.71 26.33 -35.69
CA ILE A 20 -73.83 26.95 -34.97
C ILE A 20 -73.31 27.91 -33.89
N ASP A 21 -72.28 27.53 -33.12
CA ASP A 21 -71.68 28.42 -32.11
C ASP A 21 -71.02 29.63 -32.77
N PHE A 22 -70.32 29.40 -33.88
CA PHE A 22 -69.69 30.47 -34.66
C PHE A 22 -70.71 31.46 -35.22
N LEU A 23 -71.87 30.98 -35.70
CA LEU A 23 -72.95 31.85 -36.16
C LEU A 23 -73.63 32.59 -35.01
N ASN A 24 -73.87 31.93 -33.88
CA ASN A 24 -74.49 32.57 -32.70
C ASN A 24 -73.58 33.63 -32.05
N GLU A 25 -72.26 33.45 -32.06
CA GLU A 25 -71.31 34.47 -31.58
C GLU A 25 -71.31 35.73 -32.47
N ASN A 26 -71.45 35.56 -33.78
CA ASN A 26 -71.41 36.67 -34.73
C ASN A 26 -72.78 37.33 -34.98
N PHE A 27 -73.89 36.68 -34.64
CA PHE A 27 -75.26 37.17 -34.86
C PHE A 27 -76.15 36.98 -33.62
N VAL A 28 -76.07 37.89 -32.65
CA VAL A 28 -76.81 37.78 -31.38
C VAL A 28 -78.25 38.35 -31.43
N ASP A 29 -78.56 39.29 -32.34
CA ASP A 29 -79.90 39.90 -32.50
C ASP A 29 -80.34 39.98 -33.98
N GLU A 30 -81.66 40.00 -34.24
CA GLU A 30 -82.26 39.94 -35.60
C GLU A 30 -81.77 41.05 -36.57
N SER A 31 -81.30 42.19 -36.06
CA SER A 31 -80.71 43.26 -36.88
C SER A 31 -79.31 42.95 -37.42
N SER A 32 -78.60 41.97 -36.83
CA SER A 32 -77.24 41.62 -37.19
C SER A 32 -77.18 40.71 -38.43
N ILE A 33 -78.28 40.02 -38.77
CA ILE A 33 -78.41 39.10 -39.92
C ILE A 33 -78.11 39.79 -41.26
N ALA A 34 -78.28 41.12 -41.35
CA ALA A 34 -77.94 41.88 -42.56
C ALA A 34 -76.46 41.78 -42.96
N GLY A 35 -75.55 41.38 -42.06
CA GLY A 35 -74.11 41.25 -42.32
C GLY A 35 -73.64 39.91 -42.90
N ILE A 36 -74.51 38.90 -43.04
CA ILE A 36 -74.11 37.54 -43.45
C ILE A 36 -73.47 37.48 -44.84
N GLU A 37 -73.98 38.23 -45.81
CA GLU A 37 -73.42 38.21 -47.18
C GLU A 37 -71.97 38.71 -47.22
N ALA A 38 -71.62 39.71 -46.40
CA ALA A 38 -70.26 40.20 -46.30
C ALA A 38 -69.31 39.13 -45.72
N LEU A 39 -69.76 38.40 -44.68
CA LEU A 39 -68.97 37.34 -44.08
C LEU A 39 -68.73 36.17 -45.05
N ILE A 40 -69.74 35.79 -45.84
CA ILE A 40 -69.60 34.75 -46.87
C ILE A 40 -68.57 35.17 -47.92
N VAL A 41 -68.61 36.42 -48.36
CA VAL A 41 -67.62 36.95 -49.33
C VAL A 41 -66.22 36.87 -48.75
N ASP A 42 -66.02 37.32 -47.50
CA ASP A 42 -64.70 37.30 -46.86
C ASP A 42 -64.16 35.88 -46.63
N VAL A 43 -65.00 34.96 -46.12
CA VAL A 43 -64.61 33.55 -45.92
C VAL A 43 -64.28 32.89 -47.26
N SER A 44 -65.09 33.11 -48.29
CA SER A 44 -64.83 32.55 -49.62
C SER A 44 -63.57 33.14 -50.27
N ALA A 45 -63.23 34.40 -49.98
CA ALA A 45 -62.00 35.02 -50.43
C ALA A 45 -60.78 34.39 -49.74
N GLU A 46 -60.87 34.09 -48.45
CA GLU A 46 -59.77 33.44 -47.71
C GLU A 46 -59.56 31.99 -48.16
N ILE A 47 -60.64 31.22 -48.40
CA ILE A 47 -60.52 29.85 -48.97
C ILE A 47 -59.80 29.89 -50.32
N ARG A 48 -60.16 30.81 -51.22
CA ARG A 48 -59.48 30.97 -52.52
C ARG A 48 -58.03 31.44 -52.38
N ASN A 49 -57.68 32.13 -51.31
CA ASN A 49 -56.31 32.55 -51.03
C ASN A 49 -55.47 31.34 -50.59
N GLN A 50 -56.00 30.51 -49.70
CA GLN A 50 -55.32 29.28 -49.27
C GLN A 50 -55.16 28.26 -50.40
N ASP A 51 -56.18 28.05 -51.24
CA ASP A 51 -56.07 27.16 -52.40
C ASP A 51 -54.98 27.61 -53.40
N ARG A 52 -54.85 28.92 -53.62
CA ARG A 52 -53.76 29.46 -54.46
C ARG A 52 -52.39 29.18 -53.85
N LYS A 53 -52.21 29.43 -52.55
CA LYS A 53 -50.96 29.13 -51.85
C LYS A 53 -50.62 27.64 -51.94
N LEU A 54 -51.61 26.76 -51.77
CA LEU A 54 -51.41 25.31 -51.86
C LEU A 54 -50.96 24.89 -53.26
N MET A 55 -51.58 25.45 -54.31
CA MET A 55 -51.21 25.17 -55.70
C MET A 55 -49.80 25.64 -56.04
N ASP A 56 -49.36 26.78 -55.52
CA ASP A 56 -48.00 27.28 -55.74
C ASP A 56 -46.97 26.39 -55.05
N VAL A 57 -47.22 25.96 -53.81
CA VAL A 57 -46.35 25.00 -53.10
C VAL A 57 -46.27 23.66 -53.85
N VAL A 58 -47.40 23.15 -54.36
CA VAL A 58 -47.42 21.87 -55.11
C VAL A 58 -46.61 21.99 -56.40
N LYS A 59 -46.72 23.10 -57.14
CA LYS A 59 -45.92 23.32 -58.35
C LYS A 59 -44.44 23.44 -58.04
N GLU A 60 -44.07 24.18 -57.01
CA GLU A 60 -42.67 24.34 -56.61
C GLU A 60 -42.06 22.99 -56.18
N LYS A 61 -42.83 22.16 -55.46
CA LYS A 61 -42.40 20.82 -55.06
C LYS A 61 -42.28 19.86 -56.24
N ALA A 62 -43.17 19.94 -57.24
CA ALA A 62 -43.11 19.14 -58.46
C ALA A 62 -41.87 19.49 -59.31
N ILE A 63 -41.62 20.79 -59.51
CA ILE A 63 -40.45 21.28 -60.26
C ILE A 63 -39.16 20.91 -59.53
N SER A 64 -39.11 21.07 -58.21
CA SER A 64 -37.94 20.70 -57.39
C SER A 64 -37.66 19.19 -57.44
N GLY A 65 -38.70 18.34 -57.47
CA GLY A 65 -38.57 16.89 -57.62
C GLY A 65 -37.98 16.47 -58.97
N GLU A 66 -38.43 17.09 -60.07
CA GLU A 66 -37.95 16.79 -61.41
C GLU A 66 -36.49 17.26 -61.63
N LEU A 67 -36.15 18.45 -61.14
CA LEU A 67 -34.77 18.97 -61.14
C LEU A 67 -33.81 18.14 -60.28
N ALA A 68 -34.30 17.61 -59.15
CA ALA A 68 -33.53 16.69 -58.32
C ALA A 68 -33.26 15.36 -59.04
N HIS A 69 -34.24 14.83 -59.77
CA HIS A 69 -34.08 13.60 -60.55
C HIS A 69 -33.08 13.77 -61.70
N GLU A 70 -33.19 14.86 -62.47
CA GLU A 70 -32.26 15.17 -63.57
C GLU A 70 -30.80 15.32 -63.05
N ARG A 71 -30.62 15.96 -61.89
CA ARG A 71 -29.30 16.06 -61.25
C ARG A 71 -28.77 14.70 -60.80
N PHE A 72 -29.64 13.85 -60.26
CA PHE A 72 -29.25 12.51 -59.83
C PHE A 72 -28.83 11.64 -61.00
N GLU A 73 -29.54 11.73 -62.13
CA GLU A 73 -29.21 11.01 -63.36
C GLU A 73 -27.86 11.47 -63.93
N LYS A 74 -27.63 12.79 -64.01
CA LYS A 74 -26.31 13.34 -64.40
C LYS A 74 -25.18 12.89 -63.47
N LEU A 75 -25.44 12.84 -62.16
CA LEU A 75 -24.46 12.40 -61.17
C LEU A 75 -24.18 10.89 -61.28
N GLN A 76 -25.20 10.10 -61.61
CA GLN A 76 -25.05 8.66 -61.87
C GLN A 76 -24.26 8.41 -63.16
N CYS A 77 -24.53 9.16 -64.24
CA CYS A 77 -23.72 9.13 -65.46
C CYS A 77 -22.25 9.52 -65.17
N ALA A 78 -22.02 10.63 -64.47
CA ALA A 78 -20.67 11.07 -64.13
C ALA A 78 -19.92 10.06 -63.24
N THR A 79 -20.64 9.39 -62.33
CA THR A 79 -20.08 8.35 -61.47
C THR A 79 -19.73 7.10 -62.26
N ASN A 80 -20.60 6.68 -63.19
CA ASN A 80 -20.32 5.56 -64.09
C ASN A 80 -19.12 5.87 -65.00
N ASP A 81 -19.01 7.09 -65.51
CA ASP A 81 -17.85 7.54 -66.28
C ASP A 81 -16.57 7.55 -65.45
N LEU A 82 -16.65 7.96 -64.17
CA LEU A 82 -15.50 7.93 -63.26
C LEU A 82 -15.07 6.49 -62.96
N ILE A 83 -16.01 5.57 -62.74
CA ILE A 83 -15.73 4.15 -62.55
C ILE A 83 -15.09 3.58 -63.82
N ALA A 84 -15.59 3.94 -65.00
CA ALA A 84 -15.01 3.53 -66.27
C ALA A 84 -13.57 4.04 -66.42
N LYS A 85 -13.31 5.32 -66.14
CA LYS A 85 -11.95 5.89 -66.15
C LYS A 85 -11.04 5.26 -65.11
N MET A 86 -11.55 4.95 -63.93
CA MET A 86 -10.78 4.28 -62.88
C MET A 86 -10.40 2.86 -63.30
N ALA A 87 -11.34 2.11 -63.90
CA ALA A 87 -11.06 0.81 -64.48
C ALA A 87 -10.05 0.89 -65.65
N GLU A 88 -10.17 1.92 -66.48
CA GLU A 88 -9.26 2.20 -67.61
C GLU A 88 -7.84 2.52 -67.14
N ILE A 89 -7.64 3.13 -65.97
CA ILE A 89 -6.30 3.36 -65.39
C ILE A 89 -5.79 2.11 -64.65
N GLN A 90 -6.65 1.47 -63.87
CA GLN A 90 -6.25 0.37 -62.99
C GLN A 90 -5.76 -0.85 -63.79
N ILE A 91 -6.40 -1.20 -64.90
CA ILE A 91 -6.03 -2.36 -65.71
C ILE A 91 -4.61 -2.19 -66.32
N PRO A 92 -4.28 -1.08 -67.01
CA PRO A 92 -2.92 -0.79 -67.47
C PRO A 92 -1.89 -0.69 -66.34
N THR A 93 -2.23 -0.11 -65.19
CA THR A 93 -1.28 -0.05 -64.05
C THR A 93 -0.98 -1.43 -63.50
N MET A 94 -1.99 -2.29 -63.33
CA MET A 94 -1.79 -3.69 -62.90
C MET A 94 -0.98 -4.48 -63.94
N ARG A 95 -1.28 -4.31 -65.24
CA ARG A 95 -0.48 -4.91 -66.31
C ARG A 95 0.96 -4.38 -66.31
N GLY A 96 1.15 -3.08 -66.11
CA GLY A 96 2.45 -2.43 -66.00
C GLY A 96 3.25 -2.96 -64.80
N GLU A 97 2.61 -3.17 -63.66
CA GLU A 97 3.25 -3.78 -62.47
C GLU A 97 3.65 -5.23 -62.74
N GLN A 98 2.78 -6.04 -63.36
CA GLN A 98 3.10 -7.41 -63.75
C GLN A 98 4.26 -7.45 -64.75
N SER A 99 4.23 -6.60 -65.77
CA SER A 99 5.33 -6.44 -66.74
C SER A 99 6.62 -5.98 -66.08
N LEU A 100 6.59 -5.03 -65.14
CA LEU A 100 7.76 -4.58 -64.37
C LEU A 100 8.29 -5.69 -63.47
N LYS A 101 7.42 -6.49 -62.83
CA LYS A 101 7.83 -7.65 -62.04
C LYS A 101 8.55 -8.70 -62.88
N ILE A 102 8.11 -8.91 -64.12
CA ILE A 102 8.75 -9.81 -65.09
C ILE A 102 10.09 -9.20 -65.56
N LEU A 103 10.10 -7.93 -65.97
CA LEU A 103 11.31 -7.25 -66.44
C LEU A 103 12.40 -7.16 -65.35
N THR A 104 11.99 -6.94 -64.10
CA THR A 104 12.90 -6.89 -62.94
C THR A 104 13.18 -8.27 -62.35
N ALA A 105 12.60 -9.35 -62.87
CA ALA A 105 12.88 -10.70 -62.38
C ALA A 105 14.37 -11.05 -62.56
N ASP A 106 14.93 -10.73 -63.73
CA ASP A 106 16.33 -10.98 -64.05
C ASP A 106 17.27 -10.09 -63.23
N ILE A 107 16.91 -8.82 -63.04
CA ILE A 107 17.67 -7.89 -62.16
C ILE A 107 17.67 -8.41 -60.71
N ARG A 108 16.55 -8.93 -60.23
CA ARG A 108 16.46 -9.55 -58.90
C ARG A 108 17.27 -10.84 -58.83
N ALA A 109 17.25 -11.67 -59.87
CA ALA A 109 18.07 -12.89 -59.94
C ALA A 109 19.56 -12.55 -59.93
N LEU A 110 19.98 -11.55 -60.71
CA LEU A 110 21.35 -11.05 -60.74
C LEU A 110 21.78 -10.45 -59.40
N ASN A 111 20.90 -9.65 -58.76
CA ASN A 111 21.18 -9.11 -57.43
C ASN A 111 21.28 -10.20 -56.38
N ARG A 112 20.44 -11.24 -56.43
CA ARG A 112 20.57 -12.42 -55.56
C ARG A 112 21.87 -13.17 -55.82
N ALA A 113 22.27 -13.35 -57.08
CA ALA A 113 23.53 -13.98 -57.43
C ALA A 113 24.73 -13.16 -56.91
N LYS A 114 24.72 -11.83 -57.14
CA LYS A 114 25.74 -10.92 -56.61
C LYS A 114 25.78 -10.96 -55.09
N TYR A 115 24.64 -10.88 -54.41
CA TYR A 115 24.56 -10.94 -52.96
C TYR A 115 25.12 -12.25 -52.42
N ASN A 116 24.71 -13.39 -53.00
CA ASN A 116 25.20 -14.71 -52.60
C ASN A 116 26.70 -14.83 -52.83
N ILE A 117 27.23 -14.40 -53.99
CA ILE A 117 28.67 -14.42 -54.29
C ILE A 117 29.44 -13.54 -53.30
N CYS A 118 28.99 -12.31 -53.06
CA CYS A 118 29.61 -11.42 -52.08
C CYS A 118 29.59 -12.04 -50.68
N ASN A 119 28.47 -12.62 -50.25
CA ASN A 119 28.35 -13.27 -48.95
C ASN A 119 29.29 -14.49 -48.84
N THR A 120 29.39 -15.32 -49.89
CA THR A 120 30.32 -16.45 -49.94
C THR A 120 31.78 -15.98 -49.85
N ILE A 121 32.15 -14.93 -50.59
CA ILE A 121 33.50 -14.35 -50.52
C ILE A 121 33.79 -13.83 -49.11
N THR A 122 32.86 -13.10 -48.50
CA THR A 122 33.00 -12.58 -47.13
C THR A 122 33.17 -13.72 -46.12
N ASN A 123 32.38 -14.79 -46.22
CA ASN A 123 32.47 -15.94 -45.32
C ASN A 123 33.77 -16.73 -45.53
N LEU A 124 34.24 -16.90 -46.77
CA LEU A 124 35.55 -17.51 -47.04
C LEU A 124 36.69 -16.67 -46.45
N LYS A 125 36.62 -15.34 -46.56
CA LYS A 125 37.57 -14.43 -45.90
C LYS A 125 37.52 -14.55 -44.38
N ARG A 126 36.34 -14.68 -43.77
CA ARG A 126 36.20 -14.92 -42.31
C ARG A 126 36.87 -16.22 -41.87
N ILE A 127 36.68 -17.29 -42.64
CA ILE A 127 37.30 -18.59 -42.34
C ILE A 127 38.83 -18.52 -42.47
N LEU A 128 39.32 -17.90 -43.55
CA LEU A 128 40.76 -17.70 -43.75
C LEU A 128 41.35 -16.88 -42.59
N MET A 129 40.72 -15.75 -42.26
CA MET A 129 41.16 -14.89 -41.16
C MET A 129 41.09 -15.62 -39.81
N LEU A 130 40.06 -16.43 -39.55
CA LEU A 130 40.00 -17.24 -38.33
C LEU A 130 41.18 -18.22 -38.25
N SER A 131 41.55 -18.86 -39.36
CA SER A 131 42.69 -19.80 -39.38
C SER A 131 44.04 -19.10 -39.15
N THR A 132 44.29 -17.96 -39.82
CA THR A 132 45.57 -17.22 -39.66
C THR A 132 45.69 -16.59 -38.27
N MET A 133 44.58 -16.08 -37.72
CA MET A 133 44.55 -15.52 -36.37
C MET A 133 44.66 -16.60 -35.30
N LEU A 134 44.12 -17.80 -35.53
CA LEU A 134 44.28 -18.95 -34.64
C LEU A 134 45.74 -19.42 -34.58
N ASP A 135 46.42 -19.51 -35.72
CA ASP A 135 47.84 -19.87 -35.77
C ASP A 135 48.72 -18.81 -35.08
N SER A 136 48.41 -17.54 -35.29
CA SER A 136 49.08 -16.43 -34.62
C SER A 136 48.85 -16.45 -33.11
N LEU A 137 47.61 -16.68 -32.66
CA LEU A 137 47.27 -16.79 -31.24
C LEU A 137 48.02 -17.97 -30.59
N ARG A 138 48.14 -19.11 -31.30
CA ARG A 138 48.88 -20.28 -30.84
C ARG A 138 50.36 -19.99 -30.66
N GLU A 139 50.97 -19.19 -31.52
CA GLU A 139 52.36 -18.77 -31.38
C GLU A 139 52.55 -17.82 -30.19
N LYS A 140 51.67 -16.83 -30.04
CA LYS A 140 51.74 -15.85 -28.94
C LYS A 140 51.45 -16.47 -27.57
N ALA A 141 50.54 -17.44 -27.49
CA ALA A 141 50.26 -18.22 -26.29
C ALA A 141 51.48 -19.02 -25.81
N LYS A 142 52.20 -19.67 -26.74
CA LYS A 142 53.44 -20.41 -26.42
C LYS A 142 54.54 -19.49 -25.89
N ASN A 143 54.63 -18.28 -26.44
CA ASN A 143 55.62 -17.29 -26.05
C ASN A 143 55.20 -16.44 -24.84
N ARG A 144 54.05 -16.72 -24.23
CA ARG A 144 53.48 -16.01 -23.06
C ARG A 144 53.35 -14.49 -23.26
N LYS A 145 53.12 -14.04 -24.49
CA LYS A 145 52.87 -12.61 -24.80
C LYS A 145 51.38 -12.30 -24.65
N TYR A 146 50.95 -12.04 -23.42
CA TYR A 146 49.52 -11.96 -23.09
C TYR A 146 48.82 -10.70 -23.62
N GLU A 147 49.51 -9.56 -23.73
CA GLU A 147 48.93 -8.34 -24.30
C GLU A 147 48.51 -8.53 -25.77
N GLU A 148 49.43 -9.04 -26.61
CA GLU A 148 49.13 -9.34 -28.02
C GLU A 148 48.11 -10.48 -28.16
N ALA A 149 48.18 -11.49 -27.29
CA ALA A 149 47.22 -12.58 -27.27
C ALA A 149 45.80 -12.13 -26.91
N ALA A 150 45.64 -11.13 -26.02
CA ALA A 150 44.35 -10.58 -25.64
C ALA A 150 43.63 -9.97 -26.85
N GLY A 151 44.32 -9.13 -27.61
CA GLY A 151 43.75 -8.51 -28.81
C GLY A 151 43.43 -9.52 -29.92
N LEU A 152 44.26 -10.57 -30.07
CA LEU A 152 43.95 -11.69 -30.98
C LEU A 152 42.74 -12.50 -30.50
N ALA A 153 42.60 -12.74 -29.20
CA ALA A 153 41.50 -13.53 -28.62
C ALA A 153 40.13 -12.85 -28.82
N VAL A 154 40.04 -11.53 -28.67
CA VAL A 154 38.80 -10.77 -28.95
C VAL A 154 38.35 -11.01 -30.39
N VAL A 155 39.28 -10.84 -31.35
CA VAL A 155 38.99 -11.03 -32.77
C VAL A 155 38.59 -12.47 -33.06
N VAL A 156 39.32 -13.44 -32.52
CA VAL A 156 39.03 -14.87 -32.72
C VAL A 156 37.64 -15.22 -32.20
N ARG A 157 37.21 -14.66 -31.07
CA ARG A 157 35.86 -14.83 -30.52
C ARG A 157 34.77 -14.21 -31.40
N GLU A 158 34.99 -12.98 -31.89
CA GLU A 158 34.07 -12.32 -32.82
C GLU A 158 33.94 -13.12 -34.13
N LEU A 159 35.06 -13.59 -34.67
CA LEU A 159 35.08 -14.44 -35.86
C LEU A 159 34.43 -15.80 -35.62
N TYR A 160 34.62 -16.40 -34.44
CA TYR A 160 33.96 -17.63 -34.05
C TYR A 160 32.43 -17.48 -34.13
N GLN A 161 31.88 -16.38 -33.59
CA GLN A 161 30.44 -16.11 -33.66
C GLN A 161 29.95 -15.94 -35.11
N LEU A 162 30.73 -15.25 -35.95
CA LEU A 162 30.37 -15.01 -37.35
C LEU A 162 30.50 -16.27 -38.23
N VAL A 163 31.36 -17.22 -37.86
CA VAL A 163 31.59 -18.48 -38.59
C VAL A 163 30.71 -19.64 -38.05
N SER A 164 30.21 -19.53 -36.81
CA SER A 164 29.34 -20.53 -36.17
C SER A 164 28.12 -20.97 -37.01
N PRO A 165 27.40 -20.07 -37.72
CA PRO A 165 26.28 -20.46 -38.58
C PRO A 165 26.66 -21.39 -39.75
N LEU A 166 27.94 -21.50 -40.10
CA LEU A 166 28.46 -22.31 -41.22
C LEU A 166 28.82 -23.74 -40.80
N ARG A 167 28.25 -24.23 -39.68
CA ARG A 167 28.57 -25.51 -39.04
C ARG A 167 28.24 -26.77 -39.87
N GLU A 168 27.53 -26.62 -40.99
CA GLU A 168 27.15 -27.72 -41.86
C GLU A 168 28.35 -28.35 -42.60
N ALA A 169 29.45 -27.60 -42.76
CA ALA A 169 30.65 -28.08 -43.45
C ALA A 169 31.65 -28.74 -42.47
N PRO A 170 32.05 -30.01 -42.67
CA PRO A 170 32.98 -30.71 -41.78
C PRO A 170 34.33 -30.02 -41.54
N PRO A 171 34.97 -29.36 -42.53
CA PRO A 171 36.21 -28.60 -42.29
C PRO A 171 36.03 -27.41 -41.34
N VAL A 172 34.87 -26.75 -41.39
CA VAL A 172 34.54 -25.62 -40.51
C VAL A 172 34.33 -26.11 -39.09
N VAL A 173 33.67 -27.26 -38.91
CA VAL A 173 33.53 -27.89 -37.58
C VAL A 173 34.90 -28.19 -36.97
N ARG A 174 35.84 -28.74 -37.75
CA ARG A 174 37.20 -29.02 -37.27
C ARG A 174 37.94 -27.75 -36.83
N LEU A 175 37.82 -26.66 -37.59
CA LEU A 175 38.41 -25.36 -37.24
C LEU A 175 37.79 -24.78 -35.97
N LEU A 176 36.45 -24.82 -35.84
CA LEU A 176 35.75 -24.34 -34.64
C LEU A 176 36.11 -25.16 -33.40
N THR A 177 36.23 -26.49 -33.52
CA THR A 177 36.68 -27.34 -32.41
C THR A 177 38.13 -27.02 -32.04
N SER A 178 39.03 -26.88 -33.03
CA SER A 178 40.42 -26.49 -32.78
C SER A 178 40.54 -25.10 -32.13
N CYS A 179 39.63 -24.19 -32.46
CA CYS A 179 39.55 -22.87 -31.84
C CYS A 179 39.15 -22.97 -30.36
N ASN A 180 38.11 -23.75 -30.05
CA ASN A 180 37.67 -23.95 -28.67
C ASN A 180 38.75 -24.64 -27.83
N THR A 181 39.41 -25.69 -28.34
CA THR A 181 40.49 -26.34 -27.59
C THR A 181 41.65 -25.38 -27.32
N MET A 182 42.03 -24.55 -28.30
CA MET A 182 43.10 -23.56 -28.08
C MET A 182 42.70 -22.46 -27.09
N LEU A 183 41.44 -22.02 -27.11
CA LEU A 183 40.93 -21.06 -26.13
C LEU A 183 40.86 -21.67 -24.73
N ASP A 184 40.45 -22.94 -24.59
CA ASP A 184 40.43 -23.65 -23.32
C ASP A 184 41.85 -23.91 -22.78
N ASP A 185 42.79 -24.30 -23.65
CA ASP A 185 44.21 -24.44 -23.30
C ASP A 185 44.77 -23.10 -22.82
N LEU A 186 44.45 -22.00 -23.51
CA LEU A 186 44.86 -20.65 -23.14
C LEU A 186 44.24 -20.21 -21.81
N LYS A 187 42.95 -20.50 -21.58
CA LYS A 187 42.27 -20.25 -20.29
C LYS A 187 42.97 -20.97 -19.15
N GLN A 188 43.30 -22.24 -19.33
CA GLN A 188 43.99 -23.03 -18.31
C GLN A 188 45.40 -22.48 -18.05
N GLN A 189 46.16 -22.17 -19.10
CA GLN A 189 47.50 -21.60 -18.99
C GLN A 189 47.49 -20.24 -18.24
N ILE A 190 46.53 -19.36 -18.57
CA ILE A 190 46.37 -18.07 -17.89
C ILE A 190 45.96 -18.27 -16.43
N ALA A 191 45.04 -19.19 -16.14
CA ALA A 191 44.63 -19.48 -14.76
C ALA A 191 45.81 -20.00 -13.92
N GLU A 192 46.61 -20.93 -14.46
CA GLU A 192 47.80 -21.46 -13.78
C GLU A 192 48.85 -20.37 -13.56
N ASP A 193 49.14 -19.54 -14.56
CA ASP A 193 50.12 -18.46 -14.43
C ASP A 193 49.67 -17.39 -13.42
N ILE A 194 48.37 -17.03 -13.38
CA ILE A 194 47.84 -16.09 -12.38
C ILE A 194 47.87 -16.73 -10.97
N GLU A 195 47.56 -18.02 -10.85
CA GLU A 195 47.65 -18.74 -9.57
C GLU A 195 49.07 -18.74 -9.00
N ILE A 196 50.08 -18.87 -9.86
CA ILE A 196 51.48 -18.81 -9.46
C ILE A 196 51.86 -17.37 -9.05
N MET A 197 51.47 -16.36 -9.83
CA MET A 197 51.78 -14.95 -9.51
C MET A 197 51.11 -14.45 -8.23
N LEU A 198 49.88 -14.90 -7.96
CA LEU A 198 49.15 -14.57 -6.74
C LEU A 198 49.58 -15.43 -5.53
N GLY A 199 50.54 -16.35 -5.70
CA GLY A 199 50.99 -17.25 -4.64
C GLY A 199 49.91 -18.23 -4.14
N LEU A 200 48.89 -18.47 -4.97
CA LEU A 200 47.77 -19.38 -4.69
C LEU A 200 48.08 -20.84 -5.05
N SER A 201 49.15 -21.05 -5.82
CA SER A 201 49.58 -22.39 -6.23
C SER A 201 50.25 -23.16 -5.09
N THR A 202 49.84 -24.42 -4.92
CA THR A 202 50.47 -25.39 -4.01
C THR A 202 51.82 -25.92 -4.53
N THR A 203 52.15 -25.68 -5.81
CA THR A 203 53.41 -26.11 -6.43
C THR A 203 54.38 -24.93 -6.50
N GLN A 204 55.57 -25.09 -5.91
CA GLN A 204 56.68 -24.14 -6.05
C GLN A 204 57.20 -24.19 -7.49
N SER A 205 56.53 -23.47 -8.39
CA SER A 205 56.96 -23.25 -9.76
C SER A 205 57.30 -21.77 -9.89
N SER A 206 58.55 -21.49 -10.24
CA SER A 206 58.99 -20.14 -10.60
C SER A 206 58.67 -19.89 -12.06
N ILE A 207 58.11 -18.73 -12.37
CA ILE A 207 57.96 -18.28 -13.75
C ILE A 207 59.30 -17.68 -14.18
N ASP A 208 59.95 -18.26 -15.18
CA ASP A 208 61.26 -17.80 -15.70
C ASP A 208 61.18 -16.50 -16.53
N THR A 209 59.97 -16.12 -16.97
CA THR A 209 59.70 -14.87 -17.73
C THR A 209 59.12 -13.79 -16.83
N PRO A 210 59.63 -12.54 -16.87
CA PRO A 210 58.96 -11.42 -16.23
C PRO A 210 57.63 -11.21 -16.94
N LEU A 211 56.53 -11.46 -16.24
CA LEU A 211 55.17 -11.23 -16.72
C LEU A 211 54.54 -10.17 -15.84
N GLU A 212 53.89 -9.19 -16.47
CA GLU A 212 53.10 -8.20 -15.76
C GLU A 212 51.70 -8.78 -15.52
N LEU A 213 51.29 -8.89 -14.26
CA LEU A 213 49.99 -9.46 -13.87
C LEU A 213 48.81 -8.72 -14.53
N TYR A 214 48.96 -7.42 -14.76
CA TYR A 214 48.00 -6.59 -15.49
C TYR A 214 47.75 -7.05 -16.93
N GLU A 215 48.78 -7.41 -17.69
CA GLU A 215 48.65 -7.90 -19.07
C GLU A 215 47.94 -9.26 -19.13
N VAL A 216 48.22 -10.10 -18.13
CA VAL A 216 47.62 -11.43 -18.00
C VAL A 216 46.14 -11.31 -17.64
N CYS A 217 45.78 -10.40 -16.73
CA CYS A 217 44.40 -10.09 -16.39
C CYS A 217 43.61 -9.52 -17.58
N LYS A 218 44.21 -8.62 -18.38
CA LYS A 218 43.59 -8.14 -19.63
C LYS A 218 43.29 -9.28 -20.60
N CYS A 219 44.21 -10.24 -20.71
CA CYS A 219 44.02 -11.40 -21.58
C CYS A 219 42.92 -12.33 -21.07
N ALA A 220 42.83 -12.54 -19.76
CA ALA A 220 41.72 -13.27 -19.14
C ALA A 220 40.36 -12.61 -19.43
N ASP A 221 40.26 -11.28 -19.24
CA ASP A 221 39.04 -10.50 -19.54
C ASP A 221 38.65 -10.56 -21.02
N ALA A 222 39.63 -10.56 -21.92
CA ALA A 222 39.40 -10.65 -23.37
C ALA A 222 38.76 -11.99 -23.78
N ILE A 223 39.10 -13.07 -23.09
CA ILE A 223 38.62 -14.42 -23.41
C ILE A 223 37.22 -14.63 -22.81
N ASP A 224 37.11 -14.67 -21.48
CA ASP A 224 35.87 -15.04 -20.79
C ASP A 224 35.94 -14.77 -19.27
N ASP A 225 34.79 -14.47 -18.67
CA ASP A 225 34.61 -14.23 -17.23
C ASP A 225 34.83 -15.48 -16.37
N THR A 226 34.96 -16.66 -16.99
CA THR A 226 35.19 -17.93 -16.31
C THR A 226 36.50 -17.94 -15.53
N VAL A 227 37.56 -17.34 -16.08
CA VAL A 227 38.88 -17.29 -15.46
C VAL A 227 38.84 -16.42 -14.21
N ARG A 228 38.18 -15.26 -14.29
CA ARG A 228 37.90 -14.38 -13.14
C ARG A 228 37.17 -15.12 -12.01
N LYS A 229 36.07 -15.82 -12.32
CA LYS A 229 35.28 -16.58 -11.32
C LYS A 229 36.11 -17.71 -10.69
N GLN A 230 36.94 -18.40 -11.46
CA GLN A 230 37.82 -19.46 -10.97
C GLN A 230 38.89 -18.92 -10.00
N ILE A 231 39.55 -17.81 -10.36
CA ILE A 231 40.59 -17.20 -9.54
C ILE A 231 40.00 -16.62 -8.26
N ALA A 232 38.86 -15.93 -8.35
CA ALA A 232 38.14 -15.42 -7.19
C ALA A 232 37.74 -16.56 -6.23
N ALA A 233 37.30 -17.71 -6.74
CA ALA A 233 36.96 -18.87 -5.92
C ALA A 233 38.20 -19.52 -5.27
N LYS A 234 39.32 -19.65 -6.00
CA LYS A 234 40.58 -20.19 -5.45
C LYS A 234 41.20 -19.26 -4.41
N TYR A 235 41.19 -17.95 -4.64
CA TYR A 235 41.59 -16.97 -3.63
C TYR A 235 40.73 -17.07 -2.37
N GLY A 236 39.41 -17.18 -2.53
CA GLY A 236 38.47 -17.43 -1.44
C GLY A 236 38.82 -18.69 -0.63
N ALA A 237 39.14 -19.79 -1.30
CA ALA A 237 39.57 -21.03 -0.66
C ALA A 237 40.91 -20.89 0.08
N HIS A 238 41.88 -20.19 -0.51
CA HIS A 238 43.16 -19.91 0.13
C HIS A 238 42.98 -19.08 1.41
N VAL A 239 42.22 -17.99 1.35
CA VAL A 239 41.90 -17.16 2.52
C VAL A 239 41.21 -17.98 3.61
N LYS A 240 40.25 -18.84 3.23
CA LYS A 240 39.59 -19.76 4.17
C LYS A 240 40.58 -20.72 4.83
N GLN A 241 41.48 -21.32 4.07
CA GLN A 241 42.47 -22.25 4.61
C GLN A 241 43.50 -21.55 5.51
N SER A 242 43.97 -20.35 5.12
CA SER A 242 44.84 -19.52 5.96
C SER A 242 44.15 -19.15 7.28
N TYR A 243 42.86 -18.79 7.21
CA TYR A 243 42.04 -18.52 8.39
C TYR A 243 41.91 -19.77 9.28
N GLU A 244 41.53 -20.93 8.73
CA GLU A 244 41.39 -22.16 9.50
C GLU A 244 42.72 -22.56 10.18
N ASN A 245 43.86 -22.40 9.52
CA ASN A 245 45.17 -22.71 10.09
C ASN A 245 45.55 -21.83 11.29
N VAL A 246 45.23 -20.53 11.23
CA VAL A 246 45.54 -19.57 12.30
C VAL A 246 44.60 -19.77 13.49
N PHE A 247 43.31 -19.98 13.24
CA PHE A 247 42.29 -19.94 14.29
C PHE A 247 41.91 -21.32 14.86
N THR A 248 42.17 -22.43 14.16
CA THR A 248 41.90 -23.78 14.67
C THR A 248 42.92 -24.23 15.72
N ASN A 249 44.17 -23.78 15.58
CA ASN A 249 45.30 -24.18 16.43
C ASN A 249 45.38 -23.40 17.76
N SER A 250 44.72 -22.26 17.88
CA SER A 250 44.76 -21.42 19.09
C SER A 250 43.47 -21.53 19.90
N PHE A 251 43.53 -22.18 21.06
CA PHE A 251 42.38 -22.39 21.96
C PHE A 251 41.74 -21.06 22.43
N ASP A 252 42.54 -20.00 22.65
CA ASP A 252 42.06 -18.68 23.11
C ASP A 252 41.28 -17.88 22.06
N LEU A 253 41.48 -18.16 20.77
CA LEU A 253 40.79 -17.46 19.68
C LEU A 253 39.44 -18.09 19.33
N ARG A 254 39.06 -19.21 19.97
CA ARG A 254 37.74 -19.83 19.87
C ARG A 254 36.68 -19.09 20.68
N ILE A 255 37.11 -18.32 21.67
CA ILE A 255 36.24 -17.54 22.56
C ILE A 255 35.63 -16.38 21.76
N LEU A 256 34.32 -16.17 21.92
CA LEU A 256 33.54 -15.11 21.24
C LEU A 256 34.08 -13.69 21.52
N ASP A 257 34.78 -13.49 22.63
CA ASP A 257 35.33 -12.20 23.03
C ASP A 257 36.46 -11.70 22.09
N ASN A 258 37.16 -12.63 21.42
CA ASN A 258 38.26 -12.32 20.51
C ASN A 258 37.81 -12.17 19.03
N ILE A 259 36.53 -11.90 18.77
CA ILE A 259 36.04 -11.65 17.40
C ILE A 259 36.75 -10.45 16.74
N ASN A 260 37.16 -9.45 17.52
CA ASN A 260 37.87 -8.28 16.99
C ASN A 260 39.22 -8.63 16.37
N GLU A 261 39.94 -9.62 16.92
CA GLU A 261 41.21 -10.11 16.34
C GLU A 261 40.98 -10.81 14.99
N ARG A 262 39.83 -11.48 14.83
CA ARG A 262 39.43 -12.08 13.53
C ARG A 262 39.19 -11.00 12.47
N PHE A 263 38.53 -9.90 12.85
CA PHE A 263 38.31 -8.77 11.96
C PHE A 263 39.61 -8.02 11.64
N ALA A 264 40.50 -7.84 12.63
CA ALA A 264 41.81 -7.26 12.42
C ALA A 264 42.67 -8.11 11.48
N TRP A 265 42.62 -9.44 11.62
CA TRP A 265 43.28 -10.36 10.70
C TRP A 265 42.79 -10.17 9.26
N LEU A 266 41.47 -10.16 9.02
CA LEU A 266 40.94 -9.96 7.67
C LEU A 266 41.33 -8.60 7.09
N ARG A 267 41.29 -7.53 7.90
CA ARG A 267 41.75 -6.19 7.49
C ARG A 267 43.22 -6.20 7.06
N ARG A 268 44.09 -6.89 7.81
CA ARG A 268 45.51 -7.04 7.46
C ARG A 268 45.66 -7.83 6.14
N THR A 269 44.94 -8.94 5.98
CA THR A 269 45.01 -9.75 4.76
C THR A 269 44.54 -8.99 3.51
N ILE A 270 43.47 -8.19 3.62
CA ILE A 270 43.00 -7.35 2.51
C ILE A 270 44.04 -6.27 2.20
N ASN A 271 44.54 -5.56 3.21
CA ASN A 271 45.56 -4.52 3.00
C ASN A 271 46.87 -5.08 2.42
N GLU A 272 47.32 -6.25 2.88
CA GLU A 272 48.52 -6.92 2.34
C GLU A 272 48.31 -7.35 0.88
N PHE A 273 47.08 -7.67 0.48
CA PHE A 273 46.74 -7.93 -0.92
C PHE A 273 46.71 -6.63 -1.74
N ASP A 274 46.10 -5.56 -1.23
CA ASP A 274 46.09 -4.24 -1.87
C ASP A 274 47.51 -3.71 -2.10
N GLU A 275 48.39 -3.83 -1.10
CA GLU A 275 49.79 -3.37 -1.20
C GLU A 275 50.60 -4.16 -2.23
N LYS A 276 50.32 -5.46 -2.40
CA LYS A 276 51.07 -6.34 -3.31
C LYS A 276 50.52 -6.37 -4.73
N TYR A 277 49.20 -6.27 -4.88
CA TYR A 277 48.50 -6.58 -6.13
C TYR A 277 47.49 -5.51 -6.55
N GLY A 278 47.28 -4.45 -5.75
CA GLY A 278 46.26 -3.43 -6.01
C GLY A 278 46.49 -2.61 -7.28
N THR A 279 47.73 -2.47 -7.74
CA THR A 279 48.05 -1.78 -9.00
C THR A 279 47.85 -2.67 -10.23
N ASP A 280 48.01 -3.99 -10.06
CA ASP A 280 48.12 -4.94 -11.18
C ASP A 280 46.82 -5.69 -11.46
N VAL A 281 45.99 -5.91 -10.44
CA VAL A 281 44.72 -6.62 -10.57
C VAL A 281 43.60 -5.62 -10.87
N PRO A 282 42.81 -5.82 -11.94
CA PRO A 282 41.67 -4.95 -12.21
C PRO A 282 40.62 -4.99 -11.08
N GLU A 283 40.14 -3.80 -10.69
CA GLU A 283 39.18 -3.65 -9.59
C GLU A 283 37.87 -4.43 -9.84
N HIS A 284 37.46 -4.61 -11.09
CA HIS A 284 36.24 -5.35 -11.48
C HIS A 284 36.31 -6.87 -11.29
N TRP A 285 37.46 -7.41 -10.85
CA TRP A 285 37.60 -8.85 -10.58
C TRP A 285 36.94 -9.28 -9.27
N ASP A 286 36.57 -8.34 -8.39
CA ASP A 286 35.88 -8.58 -7.11
C ASP A 286 36.55 -9.71 -6.28
N ILE A 287 37.88 -9.91 -6.43
CA ILE A 287 38.62 -11.01 -5.79
C ILE A 287 38.54 -10.90 -4.27
N GLN A 288 38.68 -9.69 -3.76
CA GLN A 288 38.58 -9.38 -2.34
C GLN A 288 37.17 -9.62 -1.80
N ALA A 289 36.13 -9.39 -2.61
CA ALA A 289 34.76 -9.69 -2.21
C ALA A 289 34.55 -11.19 -2.05
N SER A 290 35.09 -12.00 -2.96
CA SER A 290 35.08 -13.47 -2.86
C SER A 290 35.89 -13.99 -1.65
N GLY A 291 37.05 -13.37 -1.40
CA GLY A 291 37.86 -13.62 -0.20
C GLY A 291 37.10 -13.33 1.10
N ALA A 292 36.47 -12.15 1.17
CA ALA A 292 35.64 -11.73 2.29
C ALA A 292 34.45 -12.68 2.52
N LEU A 293 33.72 -13.07 1.47
CA LEU A 293 32.63 -14.04 1.56
C LEU A 293 33.10 -15.38 2.12
N SER A 294 34.22 -15.90 1.61
CA SER A 294 34.76 -17.18 2.05
C SER A 294 35.24 -17.14 3.51
N PHE A 295 35.81 -16.01 3.94
CA PHE A 295 36.10 -15.74 5.35
C PHE A 295 34.83 -15.68 6.19
N PHE A 296 33.78 -14.99 5.72
CA PHE A 296 32.52 -14.90 6.45
C PHE A 296 31.89 -16.27 6.66
N ASP A 297 31.91 -17.15 5.65
CA ASP A 297 31.43 -18.52 5.77
C ASP A 297 32.23 -19.34 6.80
N ALA A 298 33.56 -19.21 6.80
CA ALA A 298 34.41 -19.90 7.77
C ALA A 298 34.22 -19.37 9.20
N CYS A 299 34.18 -18.03 9.33
CA CYS A 299 33.94 -17.35 10.60
C CYS A 299 32.55 -17.71 11.16
N ARG A 300 31.52 -17.75 10.30
CA ARG A 300 30.18 -18.23 10.64
C ARG A 300 30.22 -19.63 11.26
N ASN A 301 30.88 -20.58 10.60
CA ASN A 301 30.96 -21.95 11.13
C ASN A 301 31.65 -22.00 12.50
N HIS A 302 32.73 -21.23 12.70
CA HIS A 302 33.42 -21.13 13.98
C HIS A 302 32.57 -20.44 15.07
N VAL A 303 31.83 -19.39 14.71
CA VAL A 303 30.92 -18.69 15.65
C VAL A 303 29.77 -19.60 16.06
N VAL A 304 29.15 -20.32 15.12
CA VAL A 304 28.08 -21.29 15.43
C VAL A 304 28.61 -22.42 16.31
N ALA A 305 29.81 -22.95 16.01
CA ALA A 305 30.44 -23.97 16.84
C ALA A 305 30.70 -23.46 18.26
N ALA A 306 31.23 -22.23 18.42
CA ALA A 306 31.45 -21.61 19.71
C ALA A 306 30.14 -21.41 20.49
N LEU A 307 29.10 -20.88 19.84
CA LEU A 307 27.78 -20.67 20.44
C LEU A 307 27.12 -21.98 20.86
N THR A 308 27.28 -23.06 20.09
CA THR A 308 26.73 -24.39 20.40
C THR A 308 27.48 -25.06 21.55
N SER A 309 28.80 -24.87 21.66
CA SER A 309 29.61 -25.44 22.75
C SER A 309 29.48 -24.72 24.09
N SER A 310 28.94 -23.50 24.09
CA SER A 310 28.97 -22.60 25.25
C SER A 310 27.57 -22.10 25.66
N THR A 311 26.51 -22.85 25.35
CA THR A 311 25.11 -22.47 25.59
C THR A 311 24.77 -22.19 27.06
N ASP A 312 25.51 -22.76 28.02
CA ASP A 312 25.20 -22.64 29.46
C ASP A 312 26.11 -21.64 30.21
N THR A 313 27.16 -21.09 29.59
CA THR A 313 28.20 -20.31 30.30
C THR A 313 28.46 -18.91 29.76
N VAL A 314 27.88 -18.53 28.62
CA VAL A 314 28.12 -17.20 28.03
C VAL A 314 27.03 -16.23 28.48
N GLU A 315 27.45 -15.13 29.13
CA GLU A 315 26.55 -14.04 29.48
C GLU A 315 25.91 -13.44 28.23
N ALA A 316 24.60 -13.19 28.29
CA ALA A 316 23.81 -12.63 27.19
C ALA A 316 24.39 -11.30 26.64
N ASN A 317 25.13 -10.56 27.47
CA ASN A 317 25.80 -9.32 27.09
C ASN A 317 27.02 -9.54 26.17
N VAL A 318 27.75 -10.66 26.33
CA VAL A 318 28.89 -11.00 25.48
C VAL A 318 28.41 -11.38 24.09
N ILE A 319 27.30 -12.14 24.00
CA ILE A 319 26.65 -12.48 22.73
C ILE A 319 26.15 -11.22 22.02
N LEU A 320 25.52 -10.30 22.76
CA LEU A 320 25.03 -9.03 22.24
C LEU A 320 26.17 -8.15 21.68
N ASN A 321 27.25 -7.98 22.46
CA ASN A 321 28.39 -7.20 22.03
C ASN A 321 29.07 -7.81 20.80
N ALA A 322 29.24 -9.13 20.77
CA ALA A 322 29.77 -9.84 19.61
C ALA A 322 28.91 -9.63 18.35
N LEU A 323 27.59 -9.70 18.47
CA LEU A 323 26.66 -9.47 17.36
C LEU A 323 26.72 -8.04 16.84
N LEU A 324 26.70 -7.04 17.73
CA LEU A 324 26.82 -5.63 17.31
C LEU A 324 28.12 -5.38 16.56
N ARG A 325 29.24 -5.95 17.02
CA ARG A 325 30.53 -5.88 16.33
C ARG A 325 30.52 -6.56 14.97
N CYS A 326 29.88 -7.73 14.84
CA CYS A 326 29.70 -8.40 13.55
C CYS A 326 28.94 -7.51 12.55
N LYS A 327 27.87 -6.85 13.00
CA LYS A 327 27.04 -5.96 12.15
C LYS A 327 27.78 -4.69 11.72
N GLU A 328 28.54 -4.07 12.64
CA GLU A 328 29.41 -2.94 12.32
C GLU A 328 30.45 -3.33 11.26
N PHE A 329 31.08 -4.50 11.41
CA PHE A 329 32.09 -4.98 10.49
C PHE A 329 31.51 -5.36 9.11
N GLU A 330 30.34 -6.00 9.05
CA GLU A 330 29.64 -6.30 7.79
C GLU A 330 29.38 -5.01 6.98
N GLN A 331 28.91 -3.94 7.64
CA GLN A 331 28.65 -2.65 6.99
C GLN A 331 29.93 -1.96 6.53
N GLU A 332 30.98 -1.97 7.36
CA GLU A 332 32.28 -1.40 6.99
C GLU A 332 32.85 -2.10 5.76
N LEU A 333 32.81 -3.43 5.74
CA LEU A 333 33.38 -4.22 4.65
C LEU A 333 32.57 -4.08 3.36
N GLU A 334 31.24 -4.01 3.46
CA GLU A 334 30.37 -3.73 2.32
C GLU A 334 30.65 -2.36 1.71
N TYR A 335 30.86 -1.33 2.53
CA TYR A 335 31.27 0.00 2.05
C TYR A 335 32.64 -0.06 1.35
N ARG A 336 33.63 -0.74 1.96
CA ARG A 336 34.96 -0.89 1.35
C ARG A 336 34.89 -1.63 0.01
N ILE A 337 34.15 -2.74 -0.06
CA ILE A 337 34.01 -3.55 -1.28
C ILE A 337 33.23 -2.81 -2.37
N SER A 338 32.26 -1.96 -2.00
CA SER A 338 31.56 -1.10 -2.96
C SER A 338 32.49 -0.13 -3.67
N ASN A 339 33.61 0.27 -3.06
CA ASN A 339 34.56 1.20 -3.66
C ASN A 339 35.41 0.56 -4.78
N TYR A 340 35.50 -0.77 -4.86
CA TYR A 340 36.18 -1.48 -5.96
C TYR A 340 35.27 -1.66 -7.20
N GLY A 341 34.23 -0.83 -7.36
CA GLY A 341 33.29 -0.84 -8.49
C GLY A 341 33.83 -0.18 -9.75
N GLY A 342 34.92 -0.69 -10.32
CA GLY A 342 35.43 -0.27 -11.63
C GLY A 342 34.65 -0.91 -12.78
N ALA A 343 34.42 -0.16 -13.87
CA ALA A 343 33.97 -0.73 -15.14
C ALA A 343 35.13 -1.47 -15.83
N PRO A 344 34.89 -2.60 -16.52
CA PRO A 344 35.93 -3.29 -17.26
C PRO A 344 36.53 -2.37 -18.33
N HIS A 345 37.86 -2.30 -18.40
CA HIS A 345 38.54 -1.52 -19.43
C HIS A 345 38.42 -2.22 -20.78
N PRO A 346 37.95 -1.55 -21.84
CA PRO A 346 37.87 -2.16 -23.17
C PRO A 346 39.27 -2.49 -23.67
N VAL A 347 39.48 -3.75 -24.09
CA VAL A 347 40.74 -4.22 -24.68
C VAL A 347 40.85 -3.70 -26.11
N ASP A 348 41.98 -3.06 -26.45
CA ASP A 348 42.23 -2.54 -27.79
C ASP A 348 42.37 -3.66 -28.84
N ARG A 349 41.68 -3.50 -29.98
CA ARG A 349 41.69 -4.46 -31.08
C ARG A 349 43.03 -4.40 -31.83
N VAL A 350 43.59 -5.57 -32.14
CA VAL A 350 44.72 -5.68 -33.09
C VAL A 350 44.25 -5.30 -34.50
N ALA A 351 45.10 -4.57 -35.24
CA ALA A 351 44.82 -4.17 -36.61
C ALA A 351 44.55 -5.39 -37.51
N LEU A 352 43.35 -5.45 -38.11
CA LEU A 352 42.92 -6.55 -38.97
C LEU A 352 43.35 -6.35 -40.41
N GLU A 353 43.74 -7.44 -41.07
CA GLU A 353 44.10 -7.46 -42.49
C GLU A 353 42.89 -7.17 -43.42
N TYR A 354 41.66 -7.44 -42.95
CA TYR A 354 40.39 -7.17 -43.66
C TYR A 354 39.33 -6.54 -42.73
N PRO A 355 39.39 -5.23 -42.44
CA PRO A 355 38.49 -4.57 -41.50
C PRO A 355 37.01 -4.51 -41.96
N GLU A 356 36.72 -4.62 -43.27
CA GLU A 356 35.35 -4.63 -43.81
C GLU A 356 34.50 -5.85 -43.41
N VAL A 357 35.14 -6.92 -42.91
CA VAL A 357 34.52 -8.24 -42.74
C VAL A 357 33.95 -8.46 -41.32
N VAL A 358 34.41 -7.64 -40.37
CA VAL A 358 34.02 -7.68 -38.94
C VAL A 358 33.22 -6.41 -38.62
N PRO A 359 32.00 -6.52 -38.08
CA PRO A 359 31.22 -5.36 -37.65
C PRO A 359 31.99 -4.50 -36.62
N PRO A 360 31.77 -3.17 -36.57
CA PRO A 360 32.27 -2.33 -35.49
C PRO A 360 31.74 -2.84 -34.13
N PRO A 361 32.48 -2.63 -33.03
CA PRO A 361 32.13 -3.19 -31.72
C PRO A 361 30.71 -2.75 -31.33
N ALA A 362 29.84 -3.73 -31.12
CA ALA A 362 28.59 -3.49 -30.43
C ALA A 362 28.94 -3.07 -29.00
N LYS A 363 28.38 -1.94 -28.54
CA LYS A 363 28.46 -1.53 -27.13
C LYS A 363 27.88 -2.68 -26.31
N ILE A 364 28.73 -3.33 -25.53
CA ILE A 364 28.30 -4.33 -24.57
C ILE A 364 27.67 -3.54 -23.44
N ASP A 365 26.33 -3.48 -23.40
CA ASP A 365 25.61 -3.16 -22.18
C ASP A 365 25.85 -4.32 -21.22
N SER A 366 26.91 -4.23 -20.41
CA SER A 366 27.18 -5.19 -19.36
C SER A 366 26.15 -4.99 -18.26
N GLU A 367 25.03 -5.71 -18.33
CA GLU A 367 24.21 -5.99 -17.15
C GLU A 367 25.08 -6.78 -16.16
N SER A 368 25.74 -6.06 -15.26
CA SER A 368 26.50 -6.66 -14.16
C SER A 368 25.55 -7.48 -13.29
N GLU A 369 25.83 -8.78 -13.11
CA GLU A 369 25.13 -9.63 -12.14
C GLU A 369 25.03 -8.90 -10.78
N PRO A 370 23.88 -8.94 -10.10
CA PRO A 370 23.74 -8.29 -8.80
C PRO A 370 24.74 -8.90 -7.81
N ARG A 371 25.65 -8.06 -7.31
CA ARG A 371 26.67 -8.43 -6.33
C ARG A 371 26.00 -9.11 -5.12
N LYS A 372 26.56 -10.22 -4.66
CA LYS A 372 26.12 -10.90 -3.43
C LYS A 372 26.33 -9.96 -2.24
N THR A 373 25.23 -9.54 -1.62
CA THR A 373 25.24 -8.65 -0.45
C THR A 373 25.89 -9.36 0.74
N LEU A 374 26.87 -8.71 1.38
CA LEU A 374 27.59 -9.26 2.54
C LEU A 374 26.79 -9.12 3.84
N LYS A 375 25.85 -8.18 3.86
CA LYS A 375 24.99 -7.85 5.00
C LYS A 375 24.14 -9.05 5.42
N GLY A 376 24.27 -9.45 6.69
CA GLY A 376 23.47 -10.51 7.30
C GLY A 376 24.10 -11.91 7.27
N THR A 377 25.33 -12.07 6.77
CA THR A 377 25.99 -13.40 6.68
C THR A 377 26.44 -13.92 8.04
N LEU A 378 27.04 -13.08 8.88
CA LEU A 378 27.38 -13.39 10.27
C LEU A 378 26.19 -13.12 11.19
N SER A 379 25.49 -12.01 11.00
CA SER A 379 24.43 -11.54 11.91
C SER A 379 23.31 -12.57 12.11
N ARG A 380 22.92 -13.31 11.05
CA ARG A 380 21.90 -14.37 11.12
C ARG A 380 22.28 -15.58 11.98
N CYS A 381 23.57 -15.79 12.23
CA CYS A 381 24.04 -16.95 12.98
C CYS A 381 23.72 -16.84 14.47
N PHE A 382 23.59 -15.63 14.97
CA PHE A 382 23.33 -15.37 16.38
C PHE A 382 21.85 -15.56 16.74
N GLU A 383 20.93 -15.54 15.77
CA GLU A 383 19.49 -15.52 16.03
C GLU A 383 18.97 -16.74 16.80
N ASN A 384 19.45 -17.93 16.45
CA ASN A 384 19.06 -19.17 17.12
C ASN A 384 19.54 -19.25 18.59
N HIS A 385 20.49 -18.39 18.97
CA HIS A 385 21.13 -18.39 20.29
C HIS A 385 20.75 -17.17 21.14
N LEU A 386 19.92 -16.26 20.62
CA LEU A 386 19.48 -15.07 21.33
C LEU A 386 18.27 -15.31 22.24
N GLY A 387 17.70 -16.53 22.27
CA GLY A 387 16.58 -16.86 23.17
C GLY A 387 16.90 -16.68 24.66
N SER A 388 18.14 -16.95 25.09
CA SER A 388 18.59 -16.69 26.47
C SER A 388 18.69 -15.20 26.78
N TRP A 389 19.07 -14.39 25.80
CA TRP A 389 19.05 -12.93 25.90
C TRP A 389 17.62 -12.40 25.98
N VAL A 390 16.70 -12.91 25.16
CA VAL A 390 15.26 -12.58 25.22
C VAL A 390 14.69 -12.93 26.60
N ALA A 391 15.05 -14.08 27.17
CA ALA A 391 14.63 -14.48 28.50
C ALA A 391 15.17 -13.54 29.60
N ASN A 392 16.43 -13.09 29.50
CA ASN A 392 17.00 -12.12 30.43
C ASN A 392 16.33 -10.74 30.30
N GLU A 393 16.04 -10.30 29.08
CA GLU A 393 15.27 -9.06 28.83
C GLU A 393 13.83 -9.17 29.35
N GLU A 394 13.19 -10.33 29.23
CA GLU A 394 11.88 -10.60 29.82
C GLU A 394 11.93 -10.44 31.35
N VAL A 395 12.89 -11.04 32.04
CA VAL A 395 13.05 -10.90 33.51
C VAL A 395 13.26 -9.44 33.91
N GLN A 396 14.14 -8.71 33.22
CA GLN A 396 14.37 -7.29 33.49
C GLN A 396 13.10 -6.45 33.28
N LEU A 397 12.34 -6.74 32.22
CA LEU A 397 11.11 -6.00 31.93
C LEU A 397 9.99 -6.34 32.93
N GLU A 398 9.95 -7.58 33.45
CA GLU A 398 9.09 -7.98 34.55
C GLU A 398 9.44 -7.30 35.88
N GLU A 399 10.73 -7.16 36.21
CA GLU A 399 11.18 -6.42 37.39
C GLU A 399 10.79 -4.93 37.30
N LEU A 400 10.99 -4.31 36.13
CA LEU A 400 10.56 -2.94 35.87
C LEU A 400 9.04 -2.80 35.99
N TYR A 401 8.28 -3.73 35.42
CA TYR A 401 6.82 -3.77 35.56
C TYR A 401 6.40 -3.84 37.04
N ASN A 402 6.99 -4.75 37.81
CA ASN A 402 6.68 -4.91 39.23
C ASN A 402 7.02 -3.64 40.03
N LYS A 403 8.12 -2.97 39.69
CA LYS A 403 8.51 -1.69 40.31
C LYS A 403 7.51 -0.57 39.98
N ILE A 404 7.02 -0.51 38.74
CA ILE A 404 6.01 0.47 38.31
C ILE A 404 4.69 0.23 39.04
N VAL A 405 4.24 -1.02 39.15
CA VAL A 405 2.95 -1.37 39.79
C VAL A 405 2.98 -1.21 41.31
N SER A 406 4.13 -1.46 41.95
CA SER A 406 4.31 -1.32 43.41
C SER A 406 4.41 0.13 43.88
N SER A 407 4.68 1.07 42.97
CA SER A 407 4.72 2.50 43.30
C SER A 407 3.33 2.98 43.74
N LYS A 408 3.18 3.33 45.02
CA LYS A 408 1.90 3.73 45.62
C LYS A 408 1.38 5.09 45.15
N ASP A 409 2.24 5.89 44.52
CA ASP A 409 1.89 7.20 43.96
C ASP A 409 1.66 7.08 42.45
N ASP A 410 0.47 6.63 42.04
CA ASP A 410 0.01 6.84 40.66
C ASP A 410 -0.36 8.31 40.48
N ALA A 411 0.67 9.13 40.28
CA ALA A 411 0.48 10.47 39.75
C ALA A 411 -0.31 10.36 38.43
N VAL A 412 -1.32 11.21 38.28
CA VAL A 412 -2.13 11.28 37.06
C VAL A 412 -1.63 12.44 36.23
N ILE A 413 -1.25 12.17 34.98
CA ILE A 413 -0.77 13.18 34.03
C ILE A 413 -1.74 13.24 32.88
N MET A 414 -2.53 14.32 32.82
CA MET A 414 -3.60 14.51 31.82
C MET A 414 -4.62 13.36 31.83
N LEU A 415 -5.22 13.08 32.99
CA LEU A 415 -6.16 11.96 33.24
C LEU A 415 -5.56 10.55 33.06
N VAL A 416 -4.38 10.38 32.46
CA VAL A 416 -3.72 9.08 32.27
C VAL A 416 -2.83 8.73 33.47
N LEU A 417 -2.86 7.46 33.88
CA LEU A 417 -1.98 6.93 34.93
C LEU A 417 -0.51 6.99 34.50
N ARG A 418 0.36 7.53 35.36
CA ARG A 418 1.81 7.56 35.14
C ARG A 418 2.40 6.17 34.89
N SER A 419 1.86 5.14 35.56
CA SER A 419 2.26 3.74 35.37
C SER A 419 2.13 3.27 33.91
N ALA A 420 1.11 3.69 33.17
CA ALA A 420 1.00 3.37 31.74
C ALA A 420 2.09 4.04 30.91
N LYS A 421 2.32 5.34 31.15
CA LYS A 421 3.33 6.12 30.40
C LYS A 421 4.74 5.57 30.62
N GLU A 422 5.09 5.24 31.87
CA GLU A 422 6.39 4.64 32.20
C GLU A 422 6.56 3.25 31.59
N LEU A 423 5.51 2.42 31.60
CA LEU A 423 5.54 1.09 31.00
C LEU A 423 5.76 1.15 29.48
N PHE A 424 4.95 1.94 28.76
CA PHE A 424 5.09 2.06 27.31
C PHE A 424 6.41 2.73 26.92
N SER A 425 6.91 3.71 27.69
CA SER A 425 8.24 4.27 27.48
C SER A 425 9.35 3.23 27.66
N ALA A 426 9.25 2.35 28.68
CA ALA A 426 10.22 1.27 28.87
C ALA A 426 10.18 0.26 27.72
N ILE A 427 8.97 -0.11 27.25
CA ILE A 427 8.79 -0.98 26.08
C ILE A 427 9.41 -0.34 24.83
N SER A 428 9.17 0.94 24.54
CA SER A 428 9.74 1.62 23.38
C SER A 428 11.28 1.69 23.40
N VAL A 429 11.88 1.93 24.58
CA VAL A 429 13.35 1.93 24.72
C VAL A 429 13.92 0.53 24.42
N ARG A 430 13.27 -0.53 24.94
CA ARG A 430 13.69 -1.91 24.68
C ARG A 430 13.44 -2.33 23.24
N LEU A 431 12.35 -1.90 22.60
CA LEU A 431 12.10 -2.14 21.18
C LEU A 431 13.23 -1.54 20.33
N LYS A 432 13.64 -0.30 20.58
CA LYS A 432 14.79 0.32 19.88
C LYS A 432 16.09 -0.46 20.08
N ALA A 433 16.31 -1.00 21.27
CA ALA A 433 17.46 -1.87 21.53
C ALA A 433 17.37 -3.17 20.70
N VAL A 434 16.21 -3.83 20.64
CA VAL A 434 16.01 -5.05 19.83
C VAL A 434 16.20 -4.79 18.34
N LEU A 435 15.67 -3.67 17.83
CA LEU A 435 15.83 -3.27 16.42
C LEU A 435 17.30 -3.02 16.05
N ALA A 436 18.14 -2.58 17.00
CA ALA A 436 19.58 -2.47 16.78
C ALA A 436 20.24 -3.85 16.61
N VAL A 437 19.68 -4.89 17.22
CA VAL A 437 20.23 -6.25 17.31
C VAL A 437 19.81 -7.12 16.12
N SER A 438 18.52 -7.37 15.93
CA SER A 438 18.00 -8.19 14.81
C SER A 438 16.55 -7.82 14.46
N CYS A 439 16.19 -8.07 13.20
CA CYS A 439 14.87 -7.80 12.63
C CYS A 439 14.13 -9.08 12.18
N GLU A 440 14.61 -10.27 12.59
CA GLU A 440 14.05 -11.56 12.18
C GLU A 440 13.40 -12.26 13.40
N GLN A 441 13.90 -13.43 13.84
CA GLN A 441 13.22 -14.24 14.88
C GLN A 441 13.21 -13.59 16.28
N THR A 442 14.29 -12.90 16.66
CA THR A 442 14.39 -12.29 18.01
C THR A 442 13.41 -11.15 18.23
N LEU A 443 13.17 -10.34 17.21
CA LEU A 443 12.15 -9.29 17.24
C LEU A 443 10.75 -9.90 17.41
N PHE A 444 10.49 -11.04 16.78
CA PHE A 444 9.26 -11.78 16.96
C PHE A 444 9.11 -12.31 18.41
N GLU A 445 10.13 -12.96 18.96
CA GLU A 445 10.11 -13.44 20.35
C GLU A 445 9.93 -12.30 21.36
N MET A 446 10.59 -11.15 21.15
CA MET A 446 10.39 -9.95 21.97
C MET A 446 9.00 -9.34 21.82
N SER A 447 8.39 -9.39 20.63
CA SER A 447 6.99 -8.97 20.45
C SER A 447 6.03 -9.81 21.31
N MET A 448 6.32 -11.10 21.50
CA MET A 448 5.56 -11.98 22.39
C MET A 448 5.79 -11.65 23.87
N VAL A 449 7.00 -11.23 24.25
CA VAL A 449 7.30 -10.71 25.60
C VAL A 449 6.49 -9.43 25.86
N PHE A 450 6.48 -8.48 24.92
CA PHE A 450 5.68 -7.26 25.03
C PHE A 450 4.18 -7.57 25.19
N ARG A 451 3.63 -8.52 24.42
CA ARG A 451 2.24 -8.97 24.58
C ARG A 451 1.95 -9.51 25.98
N ARG A 452 2.83 -10.36 26.52
CA ARG A 452 2.68 -10.92 27.87
C ARG A 452 2.62 -9.83 28.93
N ILE A 453 3.49 -8.82 28.84
CA ILE A 453 3.55 -7.71 29.80
C ILE A 453 2.35 -6.77 29.65
N ILE A 454 1.93 -6.45 28.43
CA ILE A 454 0.71 -5.68 28.17
C ILE A 454 -0.51 -6.42 28.74
N GLY A 455 -0.56 -7.75 28.58
CA GLY A 455 -1.57 -8.61 29.19
C GLY A 455 -1.57 -8.57 30.72
N LYS A 456 -0.39 -8.62 31.36
CA LYS A 456 -0.25 -8.45 32.82
C LYS A 456 -0.74 -7.07 33.27
N TYR A 457 -0.41 -6.01 32.53
CA TYR A 457 -0.87 -4.65 32.82
C TYR A 457 -2.40 -4.51 32.69
N GLN A 458 -3.00 -5.14 31.67
CA GLN A 458 -4.47 -5.21 31.55
C GLN A 458 -5.10 -5.92 32.76
N GLY A 459 -4.51 -7.01 33.24
CA GLY A 459 -4.95 -7.68 34.47
C GLY A 459 -4.90 -6.75 35.69
N HIS A 460 -3.83 -5.97 35.84
CA HIS A 460 -3.72 -4.96 36.89
C HIS A 460 -4.79 -3.85 36.77
N LEU A 461 -5.08 -3.37 35.55
CA LEU A 461 -6.18 -2.42 35.32
C LEU A 461 -7.53 -3.04 35.73
N GLN A 462 -7.79 -4.29 35.37
CA GLN A 462 -9.03 -5.00 35.72
C GLN A 462 -9.16 -5.23 37.24
N GLU A 463 -8.05 -5.51 37.93
CA GLU A 463 -8.03 -5.61 39.39
C GLU A 463 -8.40 -4.27 40.04
N ARG A 464 -7.89 -3.14 39.49
CA ARG A 464 -8.28 -1.80 39.95
C ARG A 464 -9.75 -1.49 39.72
N VAL A 465 -10.32 -1.91 38.59
CA VAL A 465 -11.77 -1.79 38.35
C VAL A 465 -12.57 -2.56 39.38
N SER A 466 -12.10 -3.75 39.77
CA SER A 466 -12.75 -4.61 40.76
C SER A 466 -12.66 -4.04 42.18
N LYS A 467 -11.59 -3.29 42.49
CA LYS A 467 -11.38 -2.61 43.78
C LYS A 467 -12.25 -1.36 43.97
N ILE A 468 -12.88 -0.84 42.92
CA ILE A 468 -13.83 0.26 43.07
C ILE A 468 -15.09 -0.28 43.77
N ASP A 469 -15.36 0.18 44.99
CA ASP A 469 -16.49 -0.27 45.83
C ASP A 469 -17.83 -0.24 45.08
N LYS A 470 -18.66 -1.29 45.25
CA LYS A 470 -20.00 -1.39 44.63
C LYS A 470 -20.97 -0.28 45.06
N HIS A 471 -20.65 0.43 46.15
CA HIS A 471 -21.43 1.55 46.70
C HIS A 471 -20.66 2.88 46.72
N ALA A 472 -19.59 3.00 45.93
CA ALA A 472 -18.82 4.24 45.84
C ALA A 472 -19.67 5.41 45.33
N THR A 473 -19.45 6.61 45.87
CA THR A 473 -20.10 7.84 45.41
C THR A 473 -19.81 8.10 43.93
N LEU A 474 -20.77 8.66 43.19
CA LEU A 474 -20.63 8.97 41.75
C LEU A 474 -19.32 9.71 41.42
N THR A 475 -18.89 10.65 42.28
CA THR A 475 -17.66 11.42 42.10
C THR A 475 -16.39 10.57 42.22
N THR A 476 -16.33 9.58 43.12
CA THR A 476 -15.15 8.71 43.26
C THR A 476 -15.08 7.69 42.12
N LEU A 477 -16.23 7.17 41.69
CA LEU A 477 -16.35 6.33 40.50
C LEU A 477 -15.96 7.09 39.23
N ALA A 478 -16.38 8.35 39.07
CA ALA A 478 -16.02 9.19 37.93
C ALA A 478 -14.52 9.51 37.89
N LYS A 479 -13.92 9.87 39.02
CA LYS A 479 -12.47 10.15 39.10
C LYS A 479 -11.65 8.92 38.77
N GLN A 480 -11.88 7.81 39.48
CA GLN A 480 -11.09 6.58 39.29
C GLN A 480 -11.40 5.90 37.95
N GLY A 481 -12.68 5.84 37.56
CA GLY A 481 -13.11 5.29 36.29
C GLY A 481 -12.63 6.12 35.10
N GLY A 482 -12.69 7.45 35.20
CA GLY A 482 -12.18 8.38 34.19
C GLY A 482 -10.68 8.21 33.94
N TYR A 483 -9.89 8.04 35.00
CA TYR A 483 -8.45 7.77 34.83
C TYR A 483 -8.17 6.44 34.14
N ILE A 484 -8.94 5.40 34.46
CA ILE A 484 -8.76 4.09 33.82
C ILE A 484 -9.22 4.14 32.37
N ILE A 485 -10.34 4.82 32.05
CA ILE A 485 -10.83 5.00 30.67
C ILE A 485 -9.77 5.73 29.83
N ALA A 486 -9.26 6.87 30.32
CA ALA A 486 -8.20 7.61 29.65
C ALA A 486 -6.94 6.76 29.46
N THR A 487 -6.59 5.94 30.45
CA THR A 487 -5.44 5.04 30.37
C THR A 487 -5.65 3.90 29.38
N CYS A 488 -6.88 3.36 29.26
CA CYS A 488 -7.22 2.35 28.26
C CYS A 488 -7.17 2.91 26.83
N ASP A 489 -7.63 4.14 26.63
CA ASP A 489 -7.56 4.80 25.31
C ASP A 489 -6.10 5.07 24.93
N TYR A 490 -5.30 5.62 25.85
CA TYR A 490 -3.85 5.79 25.66
C TYR A 490 -3.14 4.45 25.37
N ALA A 491 -3.43 3.39 26.14
CA ALA A 491 -2.82 2.08 25.91
C ALA A 491 -3.21 1.49 24.54
N THR A 492 -4.43 1.75 24.08
CA THR A 492 -4.89 1.29 22.76
C THR A 492 -4.12 1.97 21.63
N GLU A 493 -3.96 3.29 21.71
CA GLU A 493 -3.18 4.09 20.75
C GLU A 493 -1.71 3.68 20.76
N MET A 494 -1.10 3.51 21.94
CA MET A 494 0.29 3.06 22.05
C MET A 494 0.52 1.64 21.51
N ILE A 495 -0.47 0.74 21.64
CA ILE A 495 -0.39 -0.61 21.05
C ILE A 495 -0.43 -0.55 19.52
N GLU A 496 -1.22 0.36 18.93
CA GLU A 496 -1.23 0.58 17.49
C GLU A 496 0.13 1.08 17.00
N HIS A 497 0.67 2.14 17.62
CA HIS A 497 2.00 2.64 17.30
C HIS A 497 3.09 1.58 17.45
N LEU A 498 3.05 0.79 18.53
CA LEU A 498 4.01 -0.30 18.74
C LEU A 498 3.89 -1.38 17.66
N SER A 499 2.66 -1.70 17.24
CA SER A 499 2.41 -2.68 16.18
C SER A 499 2.95 -2.20 14.84
N ASP A 500 2.70 -0.95 14.48
CA ASP A 500 3.16 -0.35 13.23
C ASP A 500 4.69 -0.29 13.18
N GLU A 501 5.33 0.18 14.27
CA GLU A 501 6.80 0.19 14.37
C GLU A 501 7.40 -1.22 14.19
N ILE A 502 6.81 -2.26 14.79
CA ILE A 502 7.33 -3.64 14.65
C ILE A 502 7.12 -4.16 13.22
N VAL A 503 5.97 -3.89 12.59
CA VAL A 503 5.64 -4.37 11.24
C VAL A 503 6.49 -3.71 10.16
N ASP A 504 6.89 -2.45 10.36
CA ASP A 504 7.77 -1.73 9.42
C ASP A 504 9.16 -2.36 9.36
N PHE A 505 9.73 -2.74 10.51
CA PHE A 505 11.11 -3.24 10.58
C PHE A 505 11.26 -4.75 10.47
N ILE A 506 10.24 -5.56 10.76
CA ILE A 506 10.38 -7.03 10.76
C ILE A 506 10.47 -7.63 9.35
N ALA A 507 11.21 -8.73 9.23
CA ALA A 507 11.29 -9.51 8.00
C ALA A 507 9.90 -9.98 7.50
N PRO A 508 9.65 -10.01 6.17
CA PRO A 508 8.34 -10.31 5.59
C PRO A 508 7.72 -11.64 6.05
N ALA A 509 8.54 -12.64 6.37
CA ALA A 509 8.11 -13.96 6.83
C ALA A 509 7.31 -13.92 8.14
N TYR A 510 7.60 -12.96 9.03
CA TYR A 510 6.99 -12.87 10.35
C TYR A 510 5.90 -11.79 10.45
N LYS A 511 5.73 -10.94 9.42
CA LYS A 511 4.73 -9.87 9.41
C LYS A 511 3.30 -10.37 9.66
N ALA A 512 2.94 -11.52 9.08
CA ALA A 512 1.60 -12.10 9.25
C ALA A 512 1.33 -12.68 10.65
N GLN A 513 2.38 -12.94 11.45
CA GLN A 513 2.27 -13.54 12.78
C GLN A 513 2.22 -12.50 13.91
N ILE A 514 2.51 -11.23 13.60
CA ILE A 514 2.40 -10.12 14.55
C ILE A 514 0.97 -9.60 14.52
N ASN A 515 0.23 -9.87 15.59
CA ASN A 515 -1.13 -9.39 15.78
C ASN A 515 -1.37 -9.09 17.26
N PHE A 516 -1.56 -7.81 17.60
CA PHE A 516 -1.90 -7.32 18.95
C PHE A 516 -3.41 -7.18 19.19
N THR A 517 -4.26 -7.74 18.30
CA THR A 517 -5.72 -7.59 18.37
C THR A 517 -6.30 -8.17 19.66
N ILE A 518 -5.75 -9.27 20.17
CA ILE A 518 -6.26 -9.93 21.39
C ILE A 518 -6.04 -9.02 22.61
N GLU A 519 -4.85 -8.45 22.75
CA GLU A 519 -4.51 -7.53 23.83
C GLU A 519 -5.36 -6.25 23.75
N LYS A 520 -5.53 -5.72 22.53
CA LYS A 520 -6.40 -4.57 22.25
C LYS A 520 -7.86 -4.84 22.65
N GLU A 521 -8.38 -6.00 22.29
CA GLU A 521 -9.75 -6.41 22.64
C GLU A 521 -9.92 -6.52 24.15
N LYS A 522 -8.96 -7.12 24.87
CA LYS A 522 -9.00 -7.21 26.35
C LYS A 522 -9.00 -5.84 27.04
N ILE A 523 -8.21 -4.88 26.56
CA ILE A 523 -8.20 -3.51 27.07
C ILE A 523 -9.54 -2.83 26.78
N ASN A 524 -10.09 -2.99 25.57
CA ASN A 524 -11.40 -2.45 25.21
C ASN A 524 -12.55 -3.06 26.01
N VAL A 525 -12.50 -4.35 26.35
CA VAL A 525 -13.48 -4.98 27.25
C VAL A 525 -13.39 -4.37 28.65
N THR A 526 -12.18 -4.15 29.16
CA THR A 526 -11.96 -3.49 30.46
C THR A 526 -12.54 -2.07 30.46
N LYS A 527 -12.30 -1.32 29.39
CA LYS A 527 -12.87 0.02 29.15
C LYS A 527 -14.40 0.00 29.12
N ALA A 528 -14.98 -0.91 28.33
CA ALA A 528 -16.43 -1.04 28.19
C ALA A 528 -17.12 -1.39 29.51
N ASN A 529 -16.52 -2.23 30.34
CA ASN A 529 -17.04 -2.58 31.66
C ASN A 529 -17.14 -1.36 32.61
N ILE A 530 -16.14 -0.48 32.58
CA ILE A 530 -16.14 0.74 33.41
C ILE A 530 -17.15 1.74 32.88
N VAL A 531 -17.19 1.96 31.56
CA VAL A 531 -18.16 2.86 30.93
C VAL A 531 -19.59 2.38 31.22
N LYS A 532 -19.85 1.08 31.10
CA LYS A 532 -21.17 0.49 31.44
C LYS A 532 -21.52 0.73 32.90
N ARG A 533 -20.62 0.44 33.83
CA ARG A 533 -20.82 0.68 35.27
C ARG A 533 -21.08 2.16 35.58
N PHE A 534 -20.38 3.06 34.89
CA PHE A 534 -20.56 4.50 35.03
C PHE A 534 -21.95 4.92 34.50
N VAL A 535 -22.36 4.43 33.33
CA VAL A 535 -23.69 4.70 32.76
C VAL A 535 -24.80 4.16 33.67
N ASP A 536 -24.65 2.96 34.21
CA ASP A 536 -25.64 2.34 35.11
C ASP A 536 -25.83 3.19 36.39
N GLU A 537 -24.74 3.69 36.99
CA GLU A 537 -24.82 4.55 38.18
C GLU A 537 -25.30 5.98 37.86
N CYS A 538 -25.00 6.47 36.66
CA CYS A 538 -25.52 7.75 36.16
C CYS A 538 -27.03 7.70 35.91
N CYS A 539 -27.56 6.57 35.46
CA CYS A 539 -28.98 6.35 35.19
C CYS A 539 -29.75 5.80 36.40
N ARG A 540 -29.13 5.73 37.58
CA ARG A 540 -29.79 5.33 38.82
C ARG A 540 -30.54 6.53 39.40
N PHE A 541 -31.80 6.66 39.03
CA PHE A 541 -32.68 7.71 39.53
C PHE A 541 -33.44 7.23 40.77
N ALA A 542 -33.66 8.14 41.73
CA ALA A 542 -34.53 7.85 42.87
C ALA A 542 -35.98 7.73 42.41
N PRO A 543 -36.80 6.84 43.01
CA PRO A 543 -38.22 6.77 42.70
C PRO A 543 -38.88 8.11 42.97
N ILE A 544 -39.71 8.57 42.03
CA ILE A 544 -40.46 9.81 42.18
C ILE A 544 -41.59 9.55 43.16
N THR A 545 -41.48 10.09 44.37
CA THR A 545 -42.48 9.88 45.42
C THR A 545 -43.72 10.73 45.16
N PRO A 546 -44.92 10.12 45.13
CA PRO A 546 -46.16 10.87 44.96
C PRO A 546 -46.41 11.78 46.18
N ASN A 547 -46.99 12.96 45.94
CA ASN A 547 -47.33 14.00 46.95
C ASN A 547 -46.19 14.90 47.48
N ILE A 548 -45.06 15.01 46.78
CA ILE A 548 -44.04 16.04 47.08
C ILE A 548 -44.24 17.26 46.18
N VAL A 549 -43.99 18.47 46.70
CA VAL A 549 -43.92 19.71 45.89
C VAL A 549 -42.68 19.64 44.97
N ALA A 550 -42.88 19.75 43.66
CA ALA A 550 -41.84 19.64 42.61
C ALA A 550 -41.13 18.26 42.53
N PRO A 551 -41.85 17.17 42.21
CA PRO A 551 -41.32 15.80 42.12
C PRO A 551 -40.12 15.63 41.19
N LEU A 552 -40.00 16.40 40.09
CA LEU A 552 -38.91 16.23 39.12
C LEU A 552 -37.66 17.05 39.42
N LYS A 553 -37.68 17.95 40.42
CA LYS A 553 -36.52 18.79 40.76
C LYS A 553 -35.29 17.98 41.20
N LYS A 554 -35.50 16.83 41.83
CA LYS A 554 -34.42 15.89 42.18
C LYS A 554 -33.80 15.23 40.95
N LEU A 555 -34.62 14.94 39.93
CA LEU A 555 -34.17 14.39 38.65
C LEU A 555 -33.36 15.44 37.87
N GLU A 556 -33.86 16.66 37.78
CA GLU A 556 -33.17 17.81 37.18
C GLU A 556 -31.78 18.05 37.79
N HIS A 557 -31.71 18.09 39.13
CA HIS A 557 -30.44 18.30 39.83
C HIS A 557 -29.46 17.16 39.58
N ARG A 558 -29.95 15.91 39.53
CA ARG A 558 -29.14 14.73 39.26
C ARG A 558 -28.58 14.73 37.84
N VAL A 559 -29.39 15.11 36.84
CA VAL A 559 -28.92 15.22 35.45
C VAL A 559 -27.79 16.24 35.32
N MET A 560 -27.95 17.42 35.95
CA MET A 560 -26.91 18.45 35.94
C MET A 560 -25.65 18.03 36.69
N GLU A 561 -25.80 17.39 37.86
CA GLU A 561 -24.69 16.84 38.65
C GLU A 561 -23.87 15.82 37.83
N VAL A 562 -24.54 14.89 37.15
CA VAL A 562 -23.88 13.86 36.33
C VAL A 562 -23.12 14.48 35.15
N ILE A 563 -23.71 15.46 34.47
CA ILE A 563 -23.07 16.14 33.32
C ILE A 563 -21.84 16.91 33.80
N GLN A 564 -21.93 17.63 34.93
CA GLN A 564 -20.80 18.36 35.49
C GLN A 564 -19.66 17.41 35.91
N ILE A 565 -19.98 16.30 36.59
CA ILE A 565 -19.01 15.26 36.95
C ILE A 565 -18.34 14.64 35.72
N THR A 566 -19.10 14.47 34.62
CA THR A 566 -18.56 13.95 33.35
C THR A 566 -17.56 14.92 32.73
N ILE A 567 -17.85 16.23 32.75
CA ILE A 567 -16.95 17.28 32.24
C ILE A 567 -15.65 17.32 33.06
N GLU A 568 -15.74 17.17 34.39
CA GLU A 568 -14.59 17.31 35.27
C GLU A 568 -13.66 16.09 35.28
N HIS A 569 -14.17 14.88 35.03
CA HIS A 569 -13.44 13.64 35.32
C HIS A 569 -13.33 12.65 34.15
N LEU A 570 -14.10 12.79 33.08
CA LEU A 570 -14.01 11.92 31.90
C LEU A 570 -13.33 12.63 30.71
N PRO A 571 -12.73 11.87 29.77
CA PRO A 571 -12.22 12.44 28.53
C PRO A 571 -13.35 13.05 27.69
N ALA A 572 -13.03 14.12 26.95
CA ALA A 572 -14.01 14.89 26.16
C ALA A 572 -14.78 14.04 25.14
N ALA A 573 -14.18 12.97 24.61
CA ALA A 573 -14.81 12.05 23.67
C ALA A 573 -16.06 11.34 24.24
N TYR A 574 -16.16 11.20 25.56
CA TYR A 574 -17.30 10.54 26.21
C TYR A 574 -18.41 11.52 26.60
N LEU A 575 -18.17 12.83 26.55
CA LEU A 575 -19.13 13.84 26.97
C LEU A 575 -20.45 13.73 26.19
N HIS A 576 -20.38 13.73 24.85
CA HIS A 576 -21.57 13.59 24.00
C HIS A 576 -22.31 12.26 24.23
N TYR A 577 -21.57 11.17 24.41
CA TYR A 577 -22.13 9.85 24.66
C TYR A 577 -22.88 9.80 26.00
N MET A 578 -22.27 10.31 27.07
CA MET A 578 -22.86 10.35 28.40
C MET A 578 -24.07 11.28 28.46
N THR A 579 -23.98 12.48 27.88
CA THR A 579 -25.11 13.43 27.82
C THR A 579 -26.33 12.82 27.13
N ASN A 580 -26.14 12.11 26.01
CA ASN A 580 -27.21 11.39 25.33
C ASN A 580 -27.83 10.29 26.21
N LYS A 581 -27.01 9.47 26.87
CA LYS A 581 -27.48 8.35 27.68
C LYS A 581 -28.21 8.80 28.93
N VAL A 582 -27.69 9.81 29.64
CA VAL A 582 -28.30 10.36 30.85
C VAL A 582 -29.63 11.04 30.54
N THR A 583 -29.69 11.80 29.44
CA THR A 583 -30.92 12.46 28.99
C THR A 583 -32.00 11.42 28.64
N ARG A 584 -31.65 10.39 27.87
CA ARG A 584 -32.58 9.29 27.54
C ARG A 584 -33.00 8.50 28.78
N GLY A 585 -32.08 8.26 29.71
CA GLY A 585 -32.37 7.62 30.99
C GLY A 585 -33.36 8.43 31.81
N ALA A 586 -33.19 9.75 31.89
CA ALA A 586 -34.10 10.64 32.61
C ALA A 586 -35.51 10.66 31.99
N MET A 587 -35.61 10.70 30.66
CA MET A 587 -36.89 10.58 29.94
C MET A 587 -37.54 9.21 30.13
N GLY A 588 -36.74 8.13 30.12
CA GLY A 588 -37.21 6.77 30.41
C GLY A 588 -37.73 6.62 31.83
N HIS A 589 -37.06 7.20 32.82
CA HIS A 589 -37.50 7.22 34.22
C HIS A 589 -38.81 8.02 34.39
N LEU A 590 -38.95 9.14 33.68
CA LEU A 590 -40.21 9.89 33.63
C LEU A 590 -41.34 9.04 33.03
N LYS A 591 -41.06 8.30 31.96
CA LYS A 591 -42.01 7.38 31.33
C LYS A 591 -42.47 6.29 32.32
N GLU A 592 -41.54 5.56 32.94
CA GLU A 592 -41.84 4.51 33.91
C GLU A 592 -42.64 5.04 35.11
N THR A 593 -42.34 6.25 35.55
CA THR A 593 -43.08 6.88 36.66
C THR A 593 -44.47 7.32 36.26
N ILE A 594 -44.74 7.69 35.01
CA ILE A 594 -46.10 7.95 34.50
C ILE A 594 -46.93 6.65 34.49
N PHE A 595 -46.36 5.55 34.02
CA PHE A 595 -47.08 4.27 33.90
C PHE A 595 -47.27 3.52 35.22
N SER A 596 -46.54 3.88 36.28
CA SER A 596 -46.64 3.26 37.61
C SER A 596 -47.52 4.03 38.60
N LEU A 597 -48.25 5.06 38.16
CA LEU A 597 -49.18 5.81 39.01
C LEU A 597 -50.46 4.99 39.25
N ASP A 598 -50.66 4.50 40.48
CA ASP A 598 -51.85 3.72 40.85
C ASP A 598 -53.11 4.57 41.14
N ASN A 599 -52.96 5.79 41.70
CA ASN A 599 -54.04 6.75 41.99
C ASN A 599 -53.58 8.19 41.67
N ALA A 600 -54.21 8.83 40.69
CA ALA A 600 -53.79 10.11 40.14
C ALA A 600 -54.62 11.30 40.68
N ASN A 601 -54.18 11.94 41.76
CA ASN A 601 -54.79 13.21 42.21
C ASN A 601 -54.61 14.30 41.14
N GLU A 602 -55.67 15.03 40.80
CA GLU A 602 -55.66 16.06 39.75
C GLU A 602 -54.56 17.12 39.96
N GLY A 603 -54.35 17.57 41.20
CA GLY A 603 -53.29 18.51 41.55
C GLY A 603 -51.86 17.95 41.37
N TYR A 604 -51.66 16.64 41.52
CA TYR A 604 -50.36 15.99 41.32
C TYR A 604 -50.03 15.86 39.83
N CYS A 605 -51.01 15.50 38.99
CA CYS A 605 -50.83 15.40 37.55
C CYS A 605 -50.64 16.78 36.89
N GLN A 606 -51.27 17.84 37.40
CA GLN A 606 -51.01 19.22 36.97
C GLN A 606 -49.58 19.66 37.34
N GLN A 607 -49.12 19.34 38.55
CA GLN A 607 -47.75 19.64 38.96
C GLN A 607 -46.71 18.86 38.13
N LEU A 608 -46.97 17.58 37.85
CA LEU A 608 -46.08 16.75 37.03
C LEU A 608 -45.97 17.25 35.58
N LEU A 609 -47.06 17.81 35.03
CA LEU A 609 -47.05 18.44 33.71
C LEU A 609 -46.21 19.73 33.70
N LEU A 610 -46.33 20.59 34.71
CA LEU A 610 -45.50 21.81 34.83
C LEU A 610 -44.02 21.47 34.99
N ASP A 611 -43.71 20.48 35.83
CA ASP A 611 -42.35 19.97 36.02
C ASP A 611 -41.79 19.31 34.74
N SER A 612 -42.63 18.72 33.88
CA SER A 612 -42.20 18.17 32.59
C SER A 612 -41.74 19.26 31.61
N TYR A 613 -42.42 20.41 31.61
CA TYR A 613 -41.99 21.58 30.85
C TYR A 613 -40.68 22.17 31.40
N SER A 614 -40.49 22.21 32.73
CA SER A 614 -39.21 22.64 33.31
C SER A 614 -38.07 21.68 32.96
N LEU A 615 -38.31 20.37 32.99
CA LEU A 615 -37.35 19.36 32.58
C LEU A 615 -36.97 19.49 31.10
N GLN A 616 -37.94 19.69 30.20
CA GLN A 616 -37.67 19.91 28.76
C GLN A 616 -36.80 21.15 28.56
N LYS A 617 -37.10 22.25 29.25
CA LYS A 617 -36.29 23.46 29.22
C LYS A 617 -34.87 23.23 29.74
N LEU A 618 -34.71 22.49 30.84
CA LEU A 618 -33.40 22.15 31.39
C LEU A 618 -32.58 21.28 30.42
N LEU A 619 -33.20 20.28 29.78
CA LEU A 619 -32.54 19.41 28.82
C LEU A 619 -32.12 20.14 27.53
N LEU A 620 -32.84 21.18 27.12
CA LEU A 620 -32.53 21.95 25.90
C LEU A 620 -31.63 23.16 26.14
N GLU A 621 -31.86 23.94 27.18
CA GLU A 621 -31.12 25.17 27.48
C GLU A 621 -30.04 24.95 28.54
N GLY A 622 -30.36 24.22 29.62
CA GLY A 622 -29.45 23.96 30.74
C GLY A 622 -28.28 23.04 30.35
N VAL A 623 -28.56 21.97 29.61
CA VAL A 623 -27.52 21.05 29.09
C VAL A 623 -26.69 21.73 28.01
N LYS A 624 -27.31 22.56 27.15
CA LYS A 624 -26.61 23.34 26.12
C LYS A 624 -25.60 24.34 26.72
N ALA A 625 -25.93 24.92 27.87
CA ALA A 625 -25.01 25.81 28.58
C ALA A 625 -23.77 25.09 29.12
N LEU A 626 -23.85 23.78 29.36
CA LEU A 626 -22.74 22.95 29.85
C LEU A 626 -21.99 22.21 28.73
N VAL A 627 -22.65 21.89 27.62
CA VAL A 627 -22.10 21.10 26.51
C VAL A 627 -22.37 21.81 25.19
N ASP A 628 -21.33 22.48 24.65
CA ASP A 628 -21.36 23.15 23.35
C ASP A 628 -20.19 22.68 22.48
N PRO A 629 -20.43 22.08 21.29
CA PRO A 629 -21.72 21.80 20.65
C PRO A 629 -22.43 20.57 21.23
N LEU A 630 -23.77 20.58 21.21
CA LEU A 630 -24.61 19.44 21.55
C LEU A 630 -24.45 18.27 20.55
N PRO A 631 -24.73 17.02 20.95
CA PRO A 631 -24.68 15.87 20.04
C PRO A 631 -25.63 16.04 18.84
N LEU A 632 -25.22 15.52 17.67
CA LEU A 632 -26.03 15.55 16.45
C LEU A 632 -27.40 14.86 16.66
N GLY A 633 -28.49 15.54 16.29
CA GLY A 633 -29.86 15.04 16.44
C GLY A 633 -30.39 15.03 17.89
N TYR A 634 -29.63 15.56 18.86
CA TYR A 634 -30.06 15.60 20.27
C TYR A 634 -31.31 16.43 20.50
N ILE A 635 -31.39 17.62 19.87
CA ILE A 635 -32.51 18.56 20.06
C ILE A 635 -33.81 17.94 19.51
N ASP A 636 -33.79 17.42 18.29
CA ASP A 636 -34.98 16.84 17.64
C ASP A 636 -35.47 15.57 18.37
N ALA A 637 -34.54 14.71 18.82
CA ALA A 637 -34.89 13.51 19.56
C ALA A 637 -35.46 13.83 20.95
N THR A 638 -34.86 14.79 21.66
CA THR A 638 -35.30 15.16 23.02
C THR A 638 -36.63 15.92 22.99
N THR A 639 -36.83 16.81 22.00
CA THR A 639 -38.11 17.51 21.80
C THR A 639 -39.21 16.51 21.48
N SER A 640 -39.00 15.63 20.49
CA SER A 640 -39.99 14.62 20.10
C SER A 640 -40.40 13.71 21.26
N GLU A 641 -39.45 13.19 22.06
CA GLU A 641 -39.75 12.33 23.20
C GLU A 641 -40.39 13.08 24.37
N MET A 642 -40.00 14.32 24.64
CA MET A 642 -40.65 15.12 25.68
C MET A 642 -42.07 15.53 25.27
N ASP A 643 -42.31 15.86 24.00
CA ASP A 643 -43.64 16.21 23.49
C ASP A 643 -44.58 14.99 23.57
N LYS A 644 -44.07 13.77 23.33
CA LYS A 644 -44.78 12.51 23.59
C LYS A 644 -45.20 12.38 25.05
N LEU A 645 -44.26 12.53 25.97
CA LEU A 645 -44.52 12.37 27.41
C LEU A 645 -45.49 13.45 27.94
N GLN A 646 -45.37 14.68 27.44
CA GLN A 646 -46.30 15.76 27.77
C GLN A 646 -47.70 15.52 27.21
N ALA A 647 -47.83 14.96 26.00
CA ALA A 647 -49.12 14.57 25.44
C ALA A 647 -49.80 13.51 26.33
N LEU A 648 -49.06 12.48 26.75
CA LEU A 648 -49.55 11.45 27.68
C LEU A 648 -50.01 12.05 29.04
N LEU A 649 -49.26 13.01 29.59
CA LEU A 649 -49.64 13.73 30.81
C LEU A 649 -50.88 14.63 30.63
N LYS A 650 -51.09 15.21 29.44
CA LYS A 650 -52.30 15.99 29.12
C LYS A 650 -53.54 15.10 29.07
N VAL A 651 -53.42 13.87 28.56
CA VAL A 651 -54.49 12.87 28.61
C VAL A 651 -54.90 12.59 30.05
N LEU A 652 -53.94 12.37 30.96
CA LEU A 652 -54.19 12.15 32.38
C LEU A 652 -54.90 13.33 33.10
N ASN A 653 -54.66 14.55 32.65
CA ASN A 653 -55.24 15.78 33.20
C ASN A 653 -56.62 16.16 32.61
N SER A 654 -57.07 15.50 31.54
CA SER A 654 -58.30 15.86 30.86
C SER A 654 -59.55 15.26 31.54
N PRO A 655 -60.71 15.95 31.55
CA PRO A 655 -61.97 15.41 32.09
C PRO A 655 -62.57 14.31 31.19
N ASP A 656 -63.34 13.37 31.76
CA ASP A 656 -63.93 12.17 31.10
C ASP A 656 -64.72 12.44 29.81
N THR A 657 -65.12 13.68 29.54
CA THR A 657 -65.95 14.08 28.40
C THR A 657 -65.24 14.15 27.04
N SER A 658 -63.91 13.95 26.95
CA SER A 658 -63.14 14.14 25.70
C SER A 658 -62.50 12.86 25.14
N ILE A 659 -63.15 11.70 25.29
CA ILE A 659 -62.60 10.40 24.85
C ILE A 659 -62.30 10.36 23.34
N GLY A 660 -63.10 11.00 22.50
CA GLY A 660 -62.91 11.02 21.04
C GLY A 660 -61.74 11.90 20.55
N VAL A 661 -61.18 12.76 21.41
CA VAL A 661 -60.03 13.63 21.07
C VAL A 661 -58.71 12.88 21.24
N PHE A 662 -58.68 11.80 22.03
CA PHE A 662 -57.47 11.03 22.29
C PHE A 662 -57.05 10.13 21.12
N ASP A 663 -57.99 9.73 20.26
CA ASP A 663 -57.67 9.00 19.02
C ASP A 663 -56.79 9.83 18.06
N ALA A 664 -56.86 11.17 18.13
CA ALA A 664 -56.01 12.07 17.34
C ALA A 664 -54.54 12.11 17.82
N LEU A 665 -54.22 11.58 19.00
CA LEU A 665 -52.86 11.51 19.56
C LEU A 665 -52.11 10.22 19.17
N LEU A 666 -52.78 9.29 18.49
CA LEU A 666 -52.18 8.07 17.98
C LEU A 666 -51.23 8.36 16.82
N ILE A 667 -50.11 7.64 16.76
CA ILE A 667 -49.12 7.72 15.67
C ILE A 667 -49.77 7.50 14.29
N GLU A 668 -50.83 6.67 14.22
CA GLU A 668 -51.61 6.40 13.01
C GLU A 668 -52.32 7.66 12.45
N ASN A 669 -52.56 8.68 13.30
CA ASN A 669 -53.26 9.92 12.96
C ASN A 669 -52.33 11.15 12.96
N GLY A 670 -51.00 10.95 12.95
CA GLY A 670 -50.01 12.02 13.01
C GLY A 670 -49.68 12.49 14.44
N GLY A 671 -50.14 11.75 15.45
CA GLY A 671 -49.84 11.99 16.85
C GLY A 671 -48.55 11.32 17.33
N CYS A 672 -48.30 11.41 18.63
CA CYS A 672 -47.00 11.09 19.21
C CYS A 672 -46.99 9.72 19.94
N CYS A 673 -48.15 9.11 20.22
CA CYS A 673 -48.28 7.97 21.15
C CYS A 673 -48.71 6.66 20.46
N THR A 674 -48.25 5.51 20.98
CA THR A 674 -48.72 4.19 20.52
C THR A 674 -50.07 3.83 21.15
N ARG A 675 -50.84 2.95 20.49
CA ARG A 675 -52.16 2.51 20.96
C ARG A 675 -52.10 1.79 22.31
N GLU A 676 -51.06 0.98 22.53
CA GLU A 676 -50.84 0.25 23.79
C GLU A 676 -50.53 1.17 24.98
N GLU A 677 -49.74 2.23 24.75
CA GLU A 677 -49.42 3.24 25.77
C GLU A 677 -50.67 4.07 26.14
N LEU A 678 -51.50 4.39 25.15
CA LEU A 678 -52.76 5.10 25.36
C LEU A 678 -53.73 4.25 26.19
N ASP A 679 -53.87 2.96 25.88
CA ASP A 679 -54.74 2.03 26.61
C ASP A 679 -54.32 1.85 28.07
N GLN A 680 -53.02 1.74 28.36
CA GLN A 680 -52.50 1.64 29.73
C GLN A 680 -52.77 2.91 30.55
N ILE A 681 -52.61 4.08 29.95
CA ILE A 681 -52.92 5.36 30.62
C ILE A 681 -54.42 5.54 30.82
N MET A 682 -55.26 5.08 29.88
CA MET A 682 -56.71 5.11 30.03
C MET A 682 -57.20 4.20 31.18
N VAL A 683 -56.50 3.10 31.47
CA VAL A 683 -56.77 2.25 32.66
C VAL A 683 -56.46 3.00 33.96
N ILE A 684 -55.39 3.79 34.00
CA ILE A 684 -55.02 4.62 35.15
C ILE A 684 -56.00 5.79 35.31
N HIS A 685 -56.39 6.43 34.20
CA HIS A 685 -57.37 7.52 34.17
C HIS A 685 -58.76 7.06 34.65
N ARG A 686 -59.22 5.86 34.28
CA ARG A 686 -60.50 5.30 34.75
C ARG A 686 -60.54 4.93 36.24
N LYS A 687 -59.38 4.85 36.90
CA LYS A 687 -59.28 4.62 38.36
C LYS A 687 -59.26 5.93 39.18
N LYS A 688 -59.27 7.08 38.50
CA LYS A 688 -59.24 8.44 39.06
C LYS A 688 -60.50 8.79 39.85
#